data_AF-A0A6J3HEB0-F1
#
_entry.id   AF-A0A6J3HEB0-F1
#
_cell.length_a   1.000
_cell.length_b   1.000
_cell.length_c   1.000
_cell.angle_alpha   90.00
_cell.angle_beta   90.00
_cell.angle_gamma   90.00
#
_symmetry.space_group_name_H-M   'P 1'
#
loop_
_entity.id
_entity.type
_entity.pdbx_description
1 polymer ?
#
loop_
_entity_poly.entity_id
_entity_poly.type
_entity_poly.pdbx_seq_one_letter_code
_entity_poly.pdbx_strand_id
1 'polypeptide(L)'
;MTAPAWSLSPHGSRPWAQTLPGPAWSNSHLPSPLSAPQNIAVYEWLPSFLQKTPPEYKGYRPFLDPSISSEFVAASEQFLSTMVPPGVYMRNASCHFQGVINRNSSVSRALRVCNSYWSREHPSLQSAEDVDALLLGMTSQIAEREDHVVVEDVRDFWPGPLKFSRTDHLASCLQRGRDLGLPSYNKARAALGLPPMTRWQDINTALSRSDDTVLEATASLYNQDLSWLELLPGGLLESHGDPGPLFSTIVLDQFVRLRDGDRYWFENTRNGLFSKKEIEEIRNTTLRDVLVAVINVDPGALQPSVFVWHKGDPCPQPRQLSTEGLPACAPYVVRDYFEGSGFGFGVTIGTLCCFPLVSLLSAWIVARLRMRNFKRLQGQDCQSIVSEKLVGGTEALEWQGRKEPCRPVLLHLQPGQIRVVDGSLTVLRTIQLQPPQQVNLILSSNHGRRTLLLKIPKEYDLVLLFNLEEERQVLVENLRAALKESGLSFQEWELREQELMRAAVTREQRSHLLETFFRHLFSQVLDINQADAGTLPLDSSQKVREALTCELSRAEFAESLGLKPQDMFVESMFSLADKDGNGYLSFREFLDILVVFMKGSPEEKSHLMFRMYDFDGNGLISKDEFIRMLRSFIEISNNCLSKAQLAEVVESMFQESGFQDKEELTWEDFHFMLRDHDSELRFTQLCVKGVDVPEVIKDLCRRASYISQEKICPSPRVSARCSRSSVETELTPQRLQCPMDTDPPQEIRRRFGKKVTSFQPLLFTEAHREKFQRSRLHQTMQQFKRFIENYRRHIGCVAVFYAITGGLFLERAYYYAFAAHHTGITDTTRVGIILSRGTAASISFMFSYILLTMCRNLITFLRETFLNCYVPFDAAVDFHRLIASTAIVLTVLHSVGHVVNVYLFSISPLSVLSCLFPGLFHDDGSEFPQKYYWWFFQTVPGLTGVVLLLVLAIMYVFASHHFRRCSFRGFWLTHHLYILLYVLLIIHGSFALIQLPRFHIFFLVPAIIYGGDKLVSLSRKKVEISVVKAELLPSGVTYLRFQRPQGFEYKSGQWVRIACLALGTTEYHPFTLTSAPHEDTLSLHIRAAGPWTTRLREIYSAPTGDRCARYPKLYLDGPFGEGHQEWHKFEVSVLVGGGIGVTPFASILKDLVFKSSVSCQVFCKKVSAPSSHRLVAPSSLSWYPSVPFSPAFVLGFPELGSSKLV
;
A
#
# COMPACT_ATOMS: atom_id res chain seq x y z
N MET A 1 30.10 -10.79 51.76
CA MET A 1 29.33 -11.87 51.10
C MET A 1 30.17 -13.14 51.03
N THR A 2 30.17 -14.02 52.04
CA THR A 2 31.15 -15.13 52.16
C THR A 2 30.58 -16.55 51.96
N ALA A 3 29.26 -16.73 52.04
CA ALA A 3 28.60 -18.05 51.95
C ALA A 3 28.88 -18.88 50.66
N PRO A 4 29.01 -18.29 49.44
CA PRO A 4 29.18 -19.10 48.22
C PRO A 4 30.54 -19.80 48.08
N ALA A 5 31.60 -19.28 48.71
CA ALA A 5 32.95 -19.80 48.55
C ALA A 5 33.13 -21.18 49.20
N TRP A 6 32.45 -21.41 50.33
CA TRP A 6 32.58 -22.64 51.13
C TRP A 6 31.84 -23.84 50.54
N SER A 7 30.82 -23.63 49.70
CA SER A 7 30.02 -24.70 49.08
C SER A 7 30.57 -25.19 47.73
N LEU A 8 31.44 -24.42 47.08
CA LEU A 8 31.93 -24.71 45.72
C LEU A 8 33.27 -25.44 45.64
N SER A 9 34.03 -25.54 46.74
CA SER A 9 35.26 -26.34 46.77
C SER A 9 34.97 -27.80 47.13
N PRO A 10 35.29 -28.78 46.25
CA PRO A 10 35.28 -30.19 46.64
C PRO A 10 36.29 -30.51 47.74
N HIS A 11 37.27 -29.63 47.99
CA HIS A 11 38.33 -29.83 48.98
C HIS A 11 38.03 -29.19 50.34
N GLY A 12 37.15 -28.17 50.41
CA GLY A 12 36.73 -27.60 51.70
C GLY A 12 35.79 -28.50 52.50
N SER A 13 34.92 -29.25 51.79
CA SER A 13 33.95 -30.17 52.41
C SER A 13 34.44 -31.62 52.52
N ARG A 14 35.41 -32.05 51.70
CA ARG A 14 35.95 -33.43 51.73
C ARG A 14 36.51 -33.85 53.08
N PRO A 15 37.40 -33.09 53.77
CA PRO A 15 37.97 -33.53 55.04
C PRO A 15 36.89 -33.86 56.08
N TRP A 16 35.89 -32.99 56.23
CA TRP A 16 34.75 -33.21 57.12
C TRP A 16 33.83 -34.36 56.65
N ALA A 17 33.56 -34.47 55.35
CA ALA A 17 32.76 -35.58 54.81
C ALA A 17 33.46 -36.96 54.90
N GLN A 18 34.81 -36.98 54.94
CA GLN A 18 35.63 -38.19 55.01
C GLN A 18 35.96 -38.62 56.45
N THR A 19 35.88 -37.73 57.44
CA THR A 19 36.10 -38.05 58.86
C THR A 19 34.83 -38.46 59.62
N LEU A 20 33.64 -38.33 59.02
CA LEU A 20 32.39 -38.80 59.61
C LEU A 20 32.39 -40.33 59.80
N PRO A 21 32.12 -40.86 61.02
CA PRO A 21 32.37 -42.27 61.37
C PRO A 21 31.32 -43.26 60.83
N GLY A 22 30.58 -42.92 59.78
CA GLY A 22 29.39 -43.63 59.32
C GLY A 22 29.50 -44.19 57.89
N PRO A 23 30.12 -45.37 57.67
CA PRO A 23 30.24 -45.98 56.33
C PRO A 23 28.91 -46.44 55.70
N ALA A 24 27.79 -46.27 56.40
CA ALA A 24 26.44 -46.57 55.93
C ALA A 24 25.63 -45.30 55.55
N TRP A 25 26.21 -44.10 55.62
CA TRP A 25 25.52 -42.85 55.32
C TRP A 25 25.52 -42.58 53.80
N SER A 26 24.34 -42.27 53.24
CA SER A 26 24.23 -41.83 51.84
C SER A 26 24.52 -40.33 51.71
N ASN A 27 24.78 -39.86 50.49
CA ASN A 27 25.09 -38.45 50.21
C ASN A 27 24.02 -37.45 50.70
N SER A 28 22.78 -37.89 50.94
CA SER A 28 21.70 -37.05 51.49
C SER A 28 21.71 -36.89 53.01
N HIS A 29 22.62 -37.57 53.73
CA HIS A 29 22.74 -37.50 55.19
C HIS A 29 23.97 -36.72 55.67
N LEU A 30 24.83 -36.23 54.76
CA LEU A 30 25.97 -35.38 55.10
C LEU A 30 25.47 -34.02 55.68
N PRO A 31 25.89 -33.61 56.88
CA PRO A 31 25.49 -32.33 57.46
C PRO A 31 26.15 -31.16 56.72
N SER A 32 25.41 -30.07 56.53
CA SER A 32 25.91 -28.86 55.87
C SER A 32 26.99 -28.15 56.70
N PRO A 33 28.18 -27.83 56.15
CA PRO A 33 29.31 -27.27 56.90
C PRO A 33 29.18 -25.76 57.20
N LEU A 34 27.98 -25.29 57.55
CA LEU A 34 27.63 -23.87 57.70
C LEU A 34 28.03 -23.27 59.06
N SER A 35 28.37 -24.08 60.07
CA SER A 35 28.62 -23.63 61.45
C SER A 35 30.03 -23.09 61.69
N ALA A 36 31.08 -23.72 61.15
CA ALA A 36 32.44 -23.19 61.29
C ALA A 36 32.61 -21.78 60.67
N PRO A 37 32.06 -21.47 59.46
CA PRO A 37 32.02 -20.11 58.93
C PRO A 37 31.30 -19.09 59.83
N GLN A 38 30.26 -19.51 60.55
CA GLN A 38 29.56 -18.65 61.51
C GLN A 38 30.46 -18.29 62.70
N ASN A 39 31.18 -19.26 63.30
CA ASN A 39 32.11 -19.00 64.39
C ASN A 39 33.23 -18.05 63.97
N ILE A 40 33.94 -18.41 62.90
CA ILE A 40 35.10 -17.66 62.39
C ILE A 40 34.70 -16.22 62.04
N ALA A 41 33.59 -16.01 61.34
CA ALA A 41 33.16 -14.67 60.94
C ALA A 41 32.82 -13.77 62.14
N VAL A 42 32.11 -14.28 63.16
CA VAL A 42 31.55 -13.43 64.24
C VAL A 42 32.45 -13.33 65.46
N TYR A 43 33.30 -14.33 65.72
CA TYR A 43 34.12 -14.42 66.94
C TYR A 43 35.63 -14.41 66.72
N GLU A 44 36.12 -14.54 65.47
CA GLU A 44 37.56 -14.45 65.15
C GLU A 44 37.83 -13.23 64.25
N TRP A 45 37.17 -13.14 63.09
CA TRP A 45 37.33 -12.06 62.11
C TRP A 45 36.75 -10.72 62.58
N LEU A 46 35.49 -10.69 63.01
CA LEU A 46 34.83 -9.44 63.40
C LEU A 46 35.56 -8.71 64.55
N PRO A 47 36.03 -9.39 65.62
CA PRO A 47 36.82 -8.73 66.65
C PRO A 47 38.19 -8.25 66.15
N SER A 48 38.87 -9.01 65.27
CA SER A 48 40.20 -8.61 64.78
C SER A 48 40.18 -7.42 63.81
N PHE A 49 39.10 -7.25 63.03
CA PHE A 49 38.96 -6.16 62.05
C PHE A 49 38.20 -4.92 62.56
N LEU A 50 37.53 -4.98 63.72
CA LEU A 50 36.85 -3.81 64.33
C LEU A 50 37.38 -3.41 65.71
N GLN A 51 38.28 -4.20 66.31
CA GLN A 51 38.63 -4.16 67.75
C GLN A 51 37.42 -4.18 68.69
N LYS A 52 36.30 -4.76 68.22
CA LYS A 52 35.01 -4.83 68.94
C LYS A 52 34.43 -6.23 68.89
N THR A 53 34.35 -6.86 70.06
CA THR A 53 33.69 -8.16 70.22
C THR A 53 32.17 -7.98 70.33
N PRO A 54 31.35 -8.80 69.65
CA PRO A 54 29.91 -8.82 69.89
C PRO A 54 29.59 -9.28 71.33
N PRO A 55 28.50 -8.79 71.95
CA PRO A 55 28.09 -9.20 73.29
C PRO A 55 27.75 -10.69 73.33
N GLU A 56 27.92 -11.32 74.49
CA GLU A 56 27.59 -12.74 74.73
C GLU A 56 26.20 -13.14 74.18
N TYR A 57 26.11 -14.32 73.57
CA TYR A 57 24.88 -14.79 72.92
C TYR A 57 23.82 -15.20 73.94
N LYS A 58 22.69 -14.48 73.96
CA LYS A 58 21.59 -14.70 74.93
C LYS A 58 20.45 -15.58 74.38
N GLY A 59 20.72 -16.30 73.29
CA GLY A 59 19.73 -17.11 72.57
C GLY A 59 18.94 -16.36 71.50
N TYR A 60 18.32 -17.12 70.60
CA TYR A 60 17.59 -16.63 69.43
C TYR A 60 16.40 -15.72 69.79
N ARG A 61 16.31 -14.58 69.10
CA ARG A 61 15.27 -13.55 69.23
C ARG A 61 14.35 -13.54 68.00
N PRO A 62 13.17 -14.20 68.03
CA PRO A 62 12.29 -14.32 66.87
C PRO A 62 11.61 -13.02 66.41
N PHE A 63 11.77 -11.92 67.16
CA PHE A 63 11.20 -10.60 66.86
C PHE A 63 12.26 -9.55 66.50
N LEU A 64 13.53 -9.95 66.33
CA LEU A 64 14.61 -9.09 65.86
C LEU A 64 14.75 -9.27 64.34
N ASP A 65 14.93 -8.17 63.61
CA ASP A 65 15.13 -8.21 62.15
C ASP A 65 16.62 -8.37 61.80
N PRO A 66 17.04 -9.53 61.24
CA PRO A 66 18.42 -9.76 60.83
C PRO A 66 18.75 -9.14 59.46
N SER A 67 17.79 -8.50 58.78
CA SER A 67 17.97 -7.96 57.43
C SER A 67 19.16 -7.01 57.32
N ILE A 68 19.86 -7.06 56.18
CA ILE A 68 21.01 -6.20 55.87
C ILE A 68 20.52 -4.77 55.61
N SER A 69 21.04 -3.79 56.35
CA SER A 69 20.74 -2.37 56.10
C SER A 69 21.54 -1.81 54.93
N SER A 70 21.03 -0.77 54.27
CA SER A 70 21.72 -0.10 53.16
C SER A 70 23.05 0.53 53.61
N GLU A 71 23.08 1.07 54.84
CA GLU A 71 24.27 1.65 55.46
C GLU A 71 25.36 0.59 55.68
N PHE A 72 24.97 -0.64 56.04
CA PHE A 72 25.92 -1.75 56.18
C PHE A 72 26.59 -2.09 54.85
N VAL A 73 25.86 -2.06 53.73
CA VAL A 73 26.45 -2.34 52.41
C VAL A 73 27.57 -1.34 52.11
N ALA A 74 27.34 -0.04 52.32
CA ALA A 74 28.37 0.98 52.10
C ALA A 74 29.51 0.90 53.13
N ALA A 75 29.20 0.77 54.43
CA ALA A 75 30.21 0.72 55.48
C ALA A 75 31.12 -0.50 55.35
N SER A 76 30.54 -1.69 55.12
CA SER A 76 31.31 -2.95 54.99
C SER A 76 32.16 -3.01 53.73
N GLU A 77 31.64 -2.57 52.58
CA GLU A 77 32.42 -2.52 51.34
C GLU A 77 33.60 -1.54 51.48
N GLN A 78 33.39 -0.36 52.06
CA GLN A 78 34.45 0.66 52.10
C GLN A 78 35.56 0.37 53.10
N PHE A 79 35.27 -0.08 54.33
CA PHE A 79 36.35 -0.41 55.26
C PHE A 79 37.21 -1.57 54.72
N LEU A 80 36.61 -2.52 54.01
CA LEU A 80 37.35 -3.55 53.27
C LEU A 80 38.17 -2.98 52.10
N SER A 81 37.63 -2.01 51.35
CA SER A 81 38.27 -1.49 50.13
C SER A 81 39.57 -0.70 50.35
N THR A 82 39.73 -0.02 51.50
CA THR A 82 40.95 0.73 51.84
C THR A 82 42.13 -0.20 52.16
N MET A 83 41.86 -1.35 52.80
CA MET A 83 42.86 -2.36 53.15
C MET A 83 43.40 -3.18 51.97
N VAL A 84 42.84 -3.04 50.76
CA VAL A 84 43.21 -3.88 49.60
C VAL A 84 44.63 -3.56 49.11
N PRO A 85 45.58 -4.52 49.12
CA PRO A 85 46.94 -4.28 48.68
C PRO A 85 47.08 -4.24 47.15
N PRO A 86 48.10 -3.55 46.60
CA PRO A 86 48.32 -3.49 45.16
C PRO A 86 48.81 -4.82 44.56
N GLY A 87 49.26 -5.75 45.40
CA GLY A 87 49.59 -7.12 45.02
C GLY A 87 49.45 -8.08 46.19
N VAL A 88 49.38 -9.38 45.87
CA VAL A 88 49.25 -10.48 46.84
C VAL A 88 50.42 -11.44 46.70
N TYR A 89 51.14 -11.69 47.80
CA TYR A 89 52.23 -12.65 47.86
C TYR A 89 51.77 -14.10 47.66
N MET A 90 52.68 -14.95 47.19
CA MET A 90 52.52 -16.42 47.21
C MET A 90 53.69 -17.03 47.99
N ARG A 91 53.40 -17.96 48.90
CA ARG A 91 54.36 -18.49 49.88
C ARG A 91 54.16 -19.99 50.10
N ASN A 92 55.24 -20.79 50.06
CA ASN A 92 55.14 -22.20 50.42
C ASN A 92 55.17 -22.44 51.94
N ALA A 93 54.92 -23.67 52.38
CA ALA A 93 54.93 -24.04 53.81
C ALA A 93 56.25 -23.69 54.52
N SER A 94 57.39 -23.83 53.82
CA SER A 94 58.76 -23.58 54.33
C SER A 94 59.16 -22.09 54.39
N CYS A 95 58.20 -21.19 54.59
CA CYS A 95 58.36 -19.72 54.59
C CYS A 95 58.98 -19.09 53.32
N HIS A 96 59.11 -19.80 52.19
CA HIS A 96 59.67 -19.23 50.97
C HIS A 96 58.60 -18.55 50.13
N PHE A 97 58.79 -17.26 49.84
CA PHE A 97 57.94 -16.46 48.96
C PHE A 97 58.36 -16.66 47.50
N GLN A 98 57.46 -17.22 46.68
CA GLN A 98 57.75 -17.58 45.30
C GLN A 98 57.50 -16.43 44.31
N GLY A 99 58.27 -16.40 43.23
CA GLY A 99 58.10 -15.43 42.14
C GLY A 99 56.85 -15.75 41.31
N VAL A 100 56.01 -14.74 41.09
CA VAL A 100 54.77 -14.87 40.30
C VAL A 100 55.07 -14.63 38.83
N ILE A 101 54.74 -15.61 37.97
CA ILE A 101 54.85 -15.53 36.52
C ILE A 101 53.61 -14.84 35.97
N ASN A 102 53.81 -13.68 35.35
CA ASN A 102 52.75 -12.86 34.76
C ASN A 102 52.38 -13.34 33.34
N ARG A 103 51.23 -12.90 32.83
CA ARG A 103 50.79 -13.20 31.45
C ARG A 103 51.72 -12.68 30.34
N ASN A 104 52.62 -11.75 30.62
CA ASN A 104 53.67 -11.29 29.69
C ASN A 104 55.01 -12.06 29.87
N SER A 105 54.99 -13.20 30.57
CA SER A 105 56.15 -14.03 30.91
C SER A 105 57.23 -13.36 31.79
N SER A 106 57.01 -12.16 32.32
CA SER A 106 57.89 -11.60 33.35
C SER A 106 57.61 -12.23 34.71
N VAL A 107 58.63 -12.35 35.56
CA VAL A 107 58.47 -12.75 36.96
C VAL A 107 58.35 -11.51 37.83
N SER A 108 57.49 -11.53 38.84
CA SER A 108 57.28 -10.44 39.80
C SER A 108 57.20 -10.94 41.24
N ARG A 109 57.34 -10.02 42.20
CA ARG A 109 57.42 -10.34 43.63
C ARG A 109 56.09 -10.79 44.24
N ALA A 110 54.97 -10.46 43.59
CA ALA A 110 53.60 -10.74 44.03
C ALA A 110 52.64 -10.67 42.82
N LEU A 111 51.43 -11.22 42.98
CA LEU A 111 50.35 -11.21 42.00
C LEU A 111 49.64 -9.85 42.02
N ARG A 112 49.69 -9.09 40.91
CA ARG A 112 49.07 -7.76 40.79
C ARG A 112 47.54 -7.85 40.76
N VAL A 113 46.85 -7.16 41.68
CA VAL A 113 45.39 -7.25 41.86
C VAL A 113 44.62 -6.75 40.64
N CYS A 114 44.97 -5.58 40.11
CA CYS A 114 44.32 -5.02 38.92
C CYS A 114 44.41 -5.92 37.67
N ASN A 115 45.40 -6.82 37.60
CA ASN A 115 45.59 -7.73 36.46
C ASN A 115 45.01 -9.14 36.73
N SER A 116 44.60 -9.46 37.96
CA SER A 116 43.99 -10.74 38.34
C SER A 116 42.46 -10.70 38.44
N TYR A 117 41.82 -9.52 38.46
CA TYR A 117 40.35 -9.41 38.41
C TYR A 117 39.72 -10.22 37.27
N TRP A 118 38.71 -11.03 37.60
CA TRP A 118 38.01 -11.93 36.67
C TRP A 118 38.98 -12.78 35.80
N SER A 119 40.11 -13.18 36.38
CA SER A 119 41.08 -14.09 35.75
C SER A 119 40.44 -15.44 35.43
N ARG A 120 40.29 -15.76 34.14
CA ARG A 120 39.88 -17.09 33.68
C ARG A 120 40.99 -18.13 33.89
N GLU A 121 42.24 -17.68 33.74
CA GLU A 121 43.47 -18.45 33.96
C GLU A 121 44.63 -17.51 34.31
N HIS A 122 45.60 -18.00 35.06
CA HIS A 122 46.85 -17.28 35.37
C HIS A 122 48.04 -18.25 35.38
N PRO A 123 49.22 -17.90 34.84
CA PRO A 123 50.36 -18.85 34.74
C PRO A 123 50.87 -19.39 36.07
N SER A 124 50.70 -18.65 37.17
CA SER A 124 51.00 -19.09 38.54
C SER A 124 49.76 -19.42 39.38
N LEU A 125 48.64 -19.79 38.77
CA LEU A 125 47.47 -20.37 39.43
C LEU A 125 46.92 -21.48 38.53
N GLN A 126 47.58 -22.64 38.54
CA GLN A 126 47.26 -23.79 37.68
C GLN A 126 46.86 -25.05 38.50
N SER A 127 47.32 -25.12 39.75
CA SER A 127 47.17 -26.27 40.64
C SER A 127 46.49 -25.87 41.97
N ALA A 128 46.15 -26.87 42.80
CA ALA A 128 45.75 -26.61 44.19
C ALA A 128 46.91 -26.01 45.00
N GLU A 129 48.12 -26.52 44.78
CA GLU A 129 49.36 -26.07 45.45
C GLU A 129 49.64 -24.57 45.23
N ASP A 130 49.26 -24.02 44.07
CA ASP A 130 49.31 -22.57 43.82
C ASP A 130 48.28 -21.78 44.64
N VAL A 131 47.07 -22.33 44.83
CA VAL A 131 46.01 -21.71 45.65
C VAL A 131 46.40 -21.78 47.13
N ASP A 132 46.95 -22.90 47.57
CA ASP A 132 47.52 -23.07 48.91
C ASP A 132 48.65 -22.07 49.14
N ALA A 133 49.55 -21.89 48.17
CA ALA A 133 50.62 -20.89 48.25
C ALA A 133 50.07 -19.45 48.27
N LEU A 134 48.95 -19.16 47.60
CA LEU A 134 48.27 -17.87 47.68
C LEU A 134 47.63 -17.65 49.06
N LEU A 135 46.99 -18.67 49.65
CA LEU A 135 46.43 -18.63 51.00
C LEU A 135 47.52 -18.38 52.05
N LEU A 136 48.58 -19.19 52.04
CA LEU A 136 49.74 -19.04 52.92
C LEU A 136 50.46 -17.69 52.72
N GLY A 137 50.46 -17.16 51.50
CA GLY A 137 50.94 -15.83 51.18
C GLY A 137 50.11 -14.73 51.85
N MET A 138 48.78 -14.79 51.72
CA MET A 138 47.86 -13.84 52.36
C MET A 138 47.94 -13.87 53.90
N THR A 139 48.06 -15.04 54.54
CA THR A 139 48.21 -15.13 56.01
C THR A 139 49.50 -14.49 56.55
N SER A 140 50.52 -14.35 55.70
CA SER A 140 51.84 -13.79 56.07
C SER A 140 52.02 -12.33 55.62
N GLN A 141 51.08 -11.81 54.82
CA GLN A 141 51.12 -10.46 54.27
C GLN A 141 50.31 -9.50 55.15
N ILE A 142 50.83 -8.29 55.36
CA ILE A 142 50.07 -7.20 55.98
C ILE A 142 49.23 -6.50 54.90
N ALA A 143 47.99 -6.15 55.25
CA ALA A 143 47.10 -5.34 54.41
C ALA A 143 47.63 -3.90 54.21
N GLU A 144 46.94 -3.09 53.40
CA GLU A 144 47.15 -1.64 53.42
C GLU A 144 46.43 -1.01 54.62
N ARG A 145 46.80 0.22 54.97
CA ARG A 145 46.29 0.89 56.19
C ARG A 145 44.81 1.24 56.06
N GLU A 146 44.10 1.08 57.17
CA GLU A 146 42.76 1.58 57.45
C GLU A 146 42.79 3.11 57.61
N ASP A 147 42.96 3.84 56.50
CA ASP A 147 42.81 5.30 56.46
C ASP A 147 41.85 5.75 55.36
N HIS A 148 42.15 6.82 54.62
CA HIS A 148 41.31 7.37 53.55
C HIS A 148 41.89 7.12 52.16
N VAL A 149 43.10 6.57 52.07
CA VAL A 149 43.80 6.24 50.82
C VAL A 149 43.27 4.90 50.29
N VAL A 150 43.08 4.83 48.97
CA VAL A 150 42.68 3.62 48.25
C VAL A 150 43.63 3.41 47.07
N VAL A 151 44.19 2.20 46.95
CA VAL A 151 45.18 1.82 45.93
C VAL A 151 44.64 2.00 44.50
N GLU A 152 45.53 2.26 43.53
CA GLU A 152 45.14 2.42 42.12
C GLU A 152 44.39 1.18 41.58
N ASP A 153 44.71 -0.03 42.07
CA ASP A 153 44.03 -1.27 41.69
C ASP A 153 42.51 -1.24 41.95
N VAL A 154 42.05 -0.46 42.94
CA VAL A 154 40.65 -0.31 43.33
C VAL A 154 40.10 1.05 42.90
N ARG A 155 40.86 2.13 43.07
CA ARG A 155 40.43 3.51 42.78
C ARG A 155 40.46 3.87 41.28
N ASP A 156 41.33 3.27 40.47
CA ASP A 156 41.43 3.55 39.03
C ASP A 156 41.14 2.33 38.14
N PHE A 157 41.48 1.12 38.62
CA PHE A 157 41.52 -0.09 37.81
C PHE A 157 40.50 -1.19 38.20
N TRP A 158 39.48 -0.86 39.00
CA TRP A 158 38.38 -1.78 39.32
C TRP A 158 37.66 -2.26 38.04
N PRO A 159 37.09 -3.48 38.00
CA PRO A 159 36.42 -3.98 36.80
C PRO A 159 35.23 -3.11 36.41
N GLY A 160 35.31 -2.49 35.22
CA GLY A 160 34.21 -1.68 34.68
C GLY A 160 33.04 -2.57 34.22
N PRO A 161 31.83 -2.43 34.82
CA PRO A 161 30.70 -3.32 34.54
C PRO A 161 29.94 -2.96 33.25
N LEU A 162 30.20 -1.79 32.67
CA LEU A 162 29.50 -1.28 31.49
C LEU A 162 30.42 -0.39 30.64
N LYS A 163 30.55 -0.73 29.35
CA LYS A 163 31.33 -0.08 28.28
C LYS A 163 32.83 0.10 28.49
N PHE A 164 33.33 0.16 29.72
CA PHE A 164 34.74 0.34 30.04
C PHE A 164 35.28 -0.92 30.70
N SER A 165 36.53 -1.31 30.41
CA SER A 165 37.20 -2.42 31.12
C SER A 165 37.55 -2.05 32.57
N ARG A 166 37.72 -0.75 32.85
CA ARG A 166 38.13 -0.18 34.14
C ARG A 166 37.14 0.87 34.62
N THR A 167 37.05 1.06 35.93
CA THR A 167 36.28 2.12 36.58
C THR A 167 36.85 2.43 37.97
N ASP A 168 36.36 3.50 38.59
CA ASP A 168 36.67 3.87 39.97
C ASP A 168 35.66 3.20 40.92
N HIS A 169 36.15 2.35 41.83
CA HIS A 169 35.32 1.67 42.83
C HIS A 169 34.72 2.64 43.86
N LEU A 170 35.50 3.61 44.36
CA LEU A 170 35.06 4.59 45.36
C LEU A 170 33.97 5.49 44.77
N ALA A 171 34.15 6.00 43.55
CA ALA A 171 33.12 6.74 42.84
C ALA A 171 31.89 5.88 42.53
N SER A 172 32.07 4.59 42.20
CA SER A 172 30.97 3.64 42.01
C SER A 172 30.17 3.41 43.30
N CYS A 173 30.84 3.30 44.45
CA CYS A 173 30.19 3.12 45.75
C CYS A 173 29.55 4.41 46.28
N LEU A 174 30.09 5.59 45.96
CA LEU A 174 29.42 6.87 46.18
C LEU A 174 28.12 6.96 45.38
N GLN A 175 28.15 6.63 44.09
CA GLN A 175 26.92 6.60 43.28
C GLN A 175 25.95 5.50 43.75
N ARG A 176 26.43 4.35 44.22
CA ARG A 176 25.58 3.33 44.87
C ARG A 176 24.95 3.84 46.16
N GLY A 177 25.67 4.60 46.98
CA GLY A 177 25.13 5.21 48.19
C GLY A 177 24.00 6.21 47.89
N ARG A 178 24.13 6.97 46.81
CA ARG A 178 23.10 7.91 46.32
C ARG A 178 21.89 7.19 45.72
N ASP A 179 22.13 6.14 44.94
CA ASP A 179 21.12 5.23 44.37
C ASP A 179 20.30 4.50 45.45
N LEU A 180 20.95 4.05 46.53
CA LEU A 180 20.29 3.48 47.71
C LEU A 180 19.66 4.52 48.65
N GLY A 181 19.80 5.82 48.37
CA GLY A 181 19.22 6.90 49.17
C GLY A 181 19.81 7.04 50.58
N LEU A 182 21.11 6.76 50.77
CA LEU A 182 21.74 6.75 52.09
C LEU A 182 21.67 8.10 52.83
N PRO A 183 21.62 8.08 54.18
CA PRO A 183 21.65 9.29 54.99
C PRO A 183 22.98 10.05 54.87
N SER A 184 22.96 11.35 55.17
CA SER A 184 24.20 12.09 55.42
C SER A 184 24.84 11.65 56.75
N TYR A 185 26.16 11.75 56.81
CA TYR A 185 27.03 11.35 57.93
C TYR A 185 26.47 11.72 59.30
N ASN A 186 26.10 12.99 59.50
CA ASN A 186 25.55 13.47 60.77
C ASN A 186 24.15 12.88 61.10
N LYS A 187 23.33 12.57 60.10
CA LYS A 187 22.03 11.89 60.31
C LYS A 187 22.25 10.42 60.70
N ALA A 188 23.19 9.74 60.05
CA ALA A 188 23.56 8.37 60.37
C ALA A 188 24.11 8.23 61.80
N ARG A 189 25.00 9.16 62.20
CA ARG A 189 25.52 9.24 63.57
C ARG A 189 24.40 9.44 64.59
N ALA A 190 23.51 10.42 64.37
CA ALA A 190 22.38 10.67 65.27
C ALA A 190 21.41 9.48 65.39
N ALA A 191 21.12 8.78 64.28
CA ALA A 191 20.27 7.59 64.27
C ALA A 191 20.86 6.42 65.07
N LEU A 192 22.19 6.32 65.16
CA LEU A 192 22.93 5.29 65.91
C LEU A 192 23.33 5.75 67.32
N GLY A 193 22.83 6.90 67.79
CA GLY A 193 23.16 7.45 69.12
C GLY A 193 24.59 8.00 69.26
N LEU A 194 25.33 8.15 68.16
CA LEU A 194 26.66 8.76 68.13
C LEU A 194 26.54 10.30 68.15
N PRO A 195 27.46 11.02 68.82
CA PRO A 195 27.39 12.48 68.88
C PRO A 195 27.60 13.10 67.48
N PRO A 196 26.77 14.07 67.05
CA PRO A 196 26.93 14.74 65.76
C PRO A 196 28.19 15.62 65.77
N MET A 197 28.90 15.65 64.64
CA MET A 197 30.07 16.51 64.47
C MET A 197 29.65 17.91 64.02
N THR A 198 30.25 18.94 64.61
CA THR A 198 29.94 20.36 64.33
C THR A 198 31.03 21.08 63.53
N ARG A 199 32.24 20.52 63.43
CA ARG A 199 33.36 21.04 62.64
C ARG A 199 34.03 19.91 61.87
N TRP A 200 34.55 20.21 60.69
CA TRP A 200 35.26 19.25 59.83
C TRP A 200 36.48 18.60 60.52
N GLN A 201 37.19 19.36 61.34
CA GLN A 201 38.35 18.89 62.11
C GLN A 201 37.97 17.89 63.22
N ASP A 202 36.72 17.88 63.69
CA ASP A 202 36.27 16.94 64.72
C ASP A 202 35.98 15.53 64.17
N ILE A 203 35.84 15.38 62.84
CA ILE A 203 35.65 14.07 62.17
C ILE A 203 36.82 13.14 62.50
N ASN A 204 38.05 13.66 62.38
CA ASN A 204 39.27 12.93 62.69
C ASN A 204 40.37 13.87 63.19
N THR A 205 40.43 14.04 64.51
CA THR A 205 41.38 14.95 65.17
C THR A 205 42.84 14.48 65.15
N ALA A 206 43.13 13.27 64.65
CA ALA A 206 44.50 12.81 64.39
C ALA A 206 44.94 13.25 62.98
N LEU A 207 44.08 13.02 61.97
CA LEU A 207 44.28 13.50 60.61
C LEU A 207 44.43 15.02 60.57
N SER A 208 43.56 15.77 61.28
CA SER A 208 43.61 17.24 61.38
C SER A 208 44.80 17.80 62.21
N ARG A 209 45.74 16.96 62.64
CA ARG A 209 47.02 17.34 63.29
C ARG A 209 48.24 16.97 62.46
N SER A 210 48.04 16.28 61.35
CA SER A 210 49.07 16.00 60.35
C SER A 210 49.13 17.14 59.31
N ASP A 211 50.14 17.11 58.44
CA ASP A 211 50.23 18.05 57.30
C ASP A 211 49.27 17.69 56.13
N ASP A 212 48.34 16.75 56.35
CA ASP A 212 47.32 16.38 55.37
C ASP A 212 46.22 17.46 55.25
N THR A 213 45.72 17.65 54.03
CA THR A 213 44.72 18.67 53.68
C THR A 213 43.42 18.08 53.14
N VAL A 214 43.24 16.74 53.19
CA VAL A 214 42.06 16.05 52.69
C VAL A 214 40.76 16.48 53.40
N LEU A 215 40.81 16.89 54.67
CA LEU A 215 39.65 17.40 55.40
C LEU A 215 39.21 18.76 54.86
N GLU A 216 40.13 19.71 54.70
CA GLU A 216 39.89 21.03 54.12
C GLU A 216 39.45 20.95 52.65
N ALA A 217 40.06 20.04 51.88
CA ALA A 217 39.68 19.76 50.49
C ALA A 217 38.26 19.18 50.39
N THR A 218 37.92 18.20 51.24
CA THR A 218 36.57 17.63 51.29
C THR A 218 35.55 18.68 51.77
N ALA A 219 35.89 19.47 52.77
CA ALA A 219 35.05 20.60 53.21
C ALA A 219 34.79 21.57 52.06
N SER A 220 35.80 21.88 51.24
CA SER A 220 35.64 22.71 50.04
C SER A 220 34.67 22.10 49.02
N LEU A 221 34.77 20.79 48.74
CA LEU A 221 33.85 20.07 47.84
C LEU A 221 32.38 20.10 48.32
N TYR A 222 32.16 20.11 49.64
CA TYR A 222 30.83 20.24 50.26
C TYR A 222 30.44 21.71 50.60
N ASN A 223 31.11 22.71 50.02
CA ASN A 223 30.84 24.14 50.25
C ASN A 223 30.90 24.55 51.74
N GLN A 224 31.77 23.89 52.51
CA GLN A 224 31.94 23.98 53.97
C GLN A 224 30.75 23.45 54.80
N ASP A 225 29.64 22.99 54.18
CA ASP A 225 28.44 22.54 54.90
C ASP A 225 28.51 21.05 55.27
N LEU A 226 28.87 20.81 56.53
CA LEU A 226 28.99 19.48 57.14
C LEU A 226 27.64 18.72 57.26
N SER A 227 26.49 19.37 57.01
CA SER A 227 25.18 18.69 57.01
C SER A 227 24.94 17.84 55.76
N TRP A 228 25.61 18.17 54.64
CA TRP A 228 25.54 17.45 53.36
C TRP A 228 26.55 16.31 53.23
N LEU A 229 27.59 16.26 54.06
CA LEU A 229 28.61 15.22 54.01
C LEU A 229 27.97 13.82 54.00
N GLU A 230 28.17 13.06 52.93
CA GLU A 230 27.56 11.74 52.77
C GLU A 230 28.13 10.73 53.79
N LEU A 231 27.35 9.71 54.16
CA LEU A 231 27.78 8.66 55.10
C LEU A 231 29.13 8.03 54.70
N LEU A 232 29.36 7.87 53.41
CA LEU A 232 30.50 7.12 52.88
C LEU A 232 31.82 7.91 53.02
N PRO A 233 31.99 9.15 52.50
CA PRO A 233 33.19 9.95 52.79
C PRO A 233 33.35 10.24 54.28
N GLY A 234 32.26 10.45 55.03
CA GLY A 234 32.33 10.70 56.46
C GLY A 234 32.94 9.53 57.24
N GLY A 235 32.54 8.29 56.96
CA GLY A 235 33.13 7.10 57.59
C GLY A 235 34.55 6.77 57.12
N LEU A 236 34.89 7.09 55.87
CA LEU A 236 36.24 6.95 55.31
C LEU A 236 37.24 7.99 55.86
N LEU A 237 36.75 9.17 56.27
CA LEU A 237 37.56 10.18 56.95
C LEU A 237 37.72 9.89 58.45
N GLU A 238 36.81 9.12 59.07
CA GLU A 238 36.90 8.69 60.47
C GLU A 238 37.94 7.57 60.72
N SER A 239 38.38 6.82 59.71
CA SER A 239 39.34 5.71 59.88
C SER A 239 40.74 6.20 60.26
N HIS A 240 41.38 5.48 61.17
CA HIS A 240 42.75 5.75 61.63
C HIS A 240 43.37 4.48 62.23
N GLY A 241 43.76 3.52 61.38
CA GLY A 241 44.28 2.20 61.80
C GLY A 241 43.23 1.23 62.36
N ASP A 242 41.99 1.72 62.53
CA ASP A 242 40.77 0.96 62.81
C ASP A 242 39.62 1.64 62.03
N PRO A 243 38.55 0.91 61.66
CA PRO A 243 37.38 1.52 61.00
C PRO A 243 36.66 2.53 61.89
N GLY A 244 36.30 3.68 61.31
CA GLY A 244 35.73 4.83 62.02
C GLY A 244 34.52 4.52 62.93
N PRO A 245 34.30 5.27 64.03
CA PRO A 245 33.21 5.02 64.99
C PRO A 245 31.83 4.78 64.37
N LEU A 246 31.50 5.44 63.26
CA LEU A 246 30.26 5.21 62.50
C LEU A 246 30.24 3.82 61.85
N PHE A 247 31.21 3.50 61.01
CA PHE A 247 31.31 2.19 60.32
C PHE A 247 31.43 1.04 61.34
N SER A 248 32.30 1.17 62.34
CA SER A 248 32.45 0.20 63.44
C SER A 248 31.21 0.06 64.34
N THR A 249 30.20 0.92 64.21
CA THR A 249 28.91 0.76 64.92
C THR A 249 27.87 0.10 64.00
N ILE A 250 27.80 0.53 62.73
CA ILE A 250 26.95 -0.08 61.70
C ILE A 250 27.26 -1.57 61.53
N VAL A 251 28.55 -1.92 61.38
CA VAL A 251 28.98 -3.30 61.12
C VAL A 251 28.71 -4.18 62.34
N LEU A 252 29.05 -3.71 63.55
CA LEU A 252 28.81 -4.46 64.78
C LEU A 252 27.31 -4.71 65.04
N ASP A 253 26.45 -3.69 64.90
CA ASP A 253 25.00 -3.84 65.04
C ASP A 253 24.45 -4.88 64.06
N GLN A 254 24.83 -4.78 62.78
CA GLN A 254 24.34 -5.71 61.77
C GLN A 254 24.75 -7.16 62.06
N PHE A 255 25.98 -7.41 62.50
CA PHE A 255 26.42 -8.76 62.88
C PHE A 255 25.71 -9.27 64.14
N VAL A 256 25.43 -8.41 65.12
CA VAL A 256 24.61 -8.78 66.29
C VAL A 256 23.17 -9.11 65.88
N ARG A 257 22.55 -8.34 64.97
CA ARG A 257 21.21 -8.62 64.47
C ARG A 257 21.15 -9.88 63.62
N LEU A 258 22.13 -10.12 62.75
CA LEU A 258 22.27 -11.37 62.00
C LEU A 258 22.35 -12.58 62.95
N ARG A 259 23.17 -12.50 64.00
CA ARG A 259 23.38 -13.59 64.96
C ARG A 259 22.16 -13.83 65.86
N ASP A 260 21.66 -12.80 66.53
CA ASP A 260 20.55 -12.92 67.48
C ASP A 260 19.22 -13.20 66.73
N GLY A 261 19.10 -12.78 65.47
CA GLY A 261 17.93 -13.00 64.60
C GLY A 261 17.97 -14.25 63.70
N ASP A 262 19.07 -15.01 63.64
CA ASP A 262 19.10 -16.28 62.90
C ASP A 262 18.63 -17.46 63.75
N ARG A 263 17.62 -18.18 63.25
CA ARG A 263 17.12 -19.43 63.86
C ARG A 263 18.10 -20.59 63.69
N TYR A 264 18.91 -20.60 62.63
CA TYR A 264 19.91 -21.62 62.32
C TYR A 264 21.31 -21.30 62.85
N TRP A 265 21.46 -20.25 63.67
CA TRP A 265 22.71 -19.95 64.35
C TRP A 265 23.20 -21.16 65.15
N PHE A 266 24.48 -21.53 65.04
CA PHE A 266 24.98 -22.78 65.61
C PHE A 266 24.86 -22.86 67.15
N GLU A 267 24.98 -21.73 67.87
CA GLU A 267 24.81 -21.69 69.34
C GLU A 267 23.32 -21.77 69.78
N ASN A 268 22.36 -21.71 68.84
CA ASN A 268 20.93 -21.76 69.15
C ASN A 268 20.45 -23.19 69.44
N THR A 269 20.74 -23.69 70.64
CA THR A 269 20.31 -25.01 71.15
C THR A 269 18.82 -25.37 70.95
N ARG A 270 17.93 -24.40 70.67
CA ARG A 270 16.51 -24.64 70.34
C ARG A 270 16.27 -25.17 68.92
N ASN A 271 17.24 -25.08 68.01
CA ASN A 271 17.11 -25.57 66.64
C ASN A 271 17.47 -27.06 66.48
N GLY A 272 18.13 -27.66 67.48
CA GLY A 272 18.52 -29.07 67.48
C GLY A 272 19.63 -29.46 66.49
N LEU A 273 20.36 -28.49 65.91
CA LEU A 273 21.45 -28.77 64.97
C LEU A 273 22.66 -29.45 65.63
N PHE A 274 23.02 -29.02 66.84
CA PHE A 274 24.25 -29.40 67.54
C PHE A 274 23.99 -29.58 69.04
N SER A 275 24.66 -30.56 69.66
CA SER A 275 24.77 -30.67 71.11
C SER A 275 25.70 -29.61 71.69
N LYS A 276 25.68 -29.42 73.02
CA LYS A 276 26.59 -28.46 73.69
C LYS A 276 28.07 -28.75 73.41
N LYS A 277 28.47 -30.03 73.38
CA LYS A 277 29.84 -30.44 73.09
C LYS A 277 30.25 -30.07 71.67
N GLU A 278 29.37 -30.30 70.69
CA GLU A 278 29.64 -29.91 69.29
C GLU A 278 29.69 -28.38 69.14
N ILE A 279 28.86 -27.63 69.88
CA ILE A 279 28.96 -26.16 69.94
C ILE A 279 30.30 -25.71 70.53
N GLU A 280 30.78 -26.34 71.61
CA GLU A 280 32.10 -26.07 72.19
C GLU A 280 33.24 -26.41 71.22
N GLU A 281 33.14 -27.51 70.47
CA GLU A 281 34.10 -27.89 69.43
C GLU A 281 34.10 -26.89 68.25
N ILE A 282 32.92 -26.43 67.81
CA ILE A 282 32.79 -25.38 66.79
C ILE A 282 33.34 -24.04 67.32
N ARG A 283 33.09 -23.67 68.58
CA ARG A 283 33.62 -22.44 69.21
C ARG A 283 35.15 -22.40 69.22
N ASN A 284 35.79 -23.54 69.43
CA ASN A 284 37.24 -23.69 69.43
C ASN A 284 37.86 -23.77 68.03
N THR A 285 37.06 -23.90 66.97
CA THR A 285 37.56 -24.00 65.59
C THR A 285 37.83 -22.61 65.00
N THR A 286 39.10 -22.35 64.66
CA THR A 286 39.58 -21.11 64.03
C THR A 286 39.81 -21.27 62.52
N LEU A 287 40.02 -20.17 61.80
CA LEU A 287 40.43 -20.22 60.39
C LEU A 287 41.81 -20.87 60.22
N ARG A 288 42.70 -20.77 61.21
CA ARG A 288 43.99 -21.48 61.22
C ARG A 288 43.78 -23.00 61.14
N ASP A 289 42.88 -23.55 61.94
CA ASP A 289 42.60 -25.00 61.97
C ASP A 289 42.00 -25.48 60.64
N VAL A 290 41.15 -24.65 60.02
CA VAL A 290 40.60 -24.92 58.68
C VAL A 290 41.69 -24.90 57.62
N LEU A 291 42.61 -23.92 57.63
CA LEU A 291 43.72 -23.86 56.69
C LEU A 291 44.69 -25.03 56.87
N VAL A 292 45.02 -25.41 58.11
CA VAL A 292 45.80 -26.63 58.42
C VAL A 292 45.12 -27.88 57.84
N ALA A 293 43.81 -28.04 58.04
CA ALA A 293 43.06 -29.22 57.60
C ALA A 293 42.83 -29.29 56.08
N VAL A 294 42.79 -28.15 55.38
CA VAL A 294 42.60 -28.10 53.91
C VAL A 294 43.93 -28.17 53.16
N ILE A 295 44.95 -27.44 53.62
CA ILE A 295 46.27 -27.35 52.98
C ILE A 295 47.18 -28.54 53.39
N ASN A 296 46.85 -29.23 54.50
CA ASN A 296 47.60 -30.37 55.03
C ASN A 296 49.08 -30.02 55.35
N VAL A 297 49.26 -28.98 56.17
CA VAL A 297 50.57 -28.47 56.64
C VAL A 297 50.68 -28.52 58.16
N ASP A 298 51.91 -28.49 58.67
CA ASP A 298 52.16 -28.40 60.11
C ASP A 298 51.57 -27.11 60.71
N PRO A 299 50.89 -27.15 61.86
CA PRO A 299 50.31 -25.97 62.49
C PRO A 299 51.32 -24.85 62.79
N GLY A 300 52.61 -25.16 62.96
CA GLY A 300 53.68 -24.17 63.15
C GLY A 300 53.99 -23.31 61.92
N ALA A 301 53.48 -23.66 60.73
CA ALA A 301 53.61 -22.86 59.51
C ALA A 301 52.61 -21.68 59.42
N LEU A 302 51.70 -21.56 60.40
CA LEU A 302 50.66 -20.52 60.51
C LEU A 302 50.54 -19.99 61.95
N GLN A 303 50.34 -18.69 62.09
CA GLN A 303 50.14 -18.03 63.39
C GLN A 303 48.81 -18.42 64.06
N PRO A 304 48.65 -18.21 65.39
CA PRO A 304 47.43 -18.59 66.12
C PRO A 304 46.13 -17.93 65.62
N SER A 305 46.20 -16.68 65.15
CA SER A 305 45.07 -15.95 64.54
C SER A 305 45.49 -15.46 63.16
N VAL A 306 45.02 -16.11 62.10
CA VAL A 306 45.52 -15.85 60.74
C VAL A 306 45.03 -14.53 60.12
N PHE A 307 44.20 -13.78 60.83
CA PHE A 307 43.74 -12.45 60.43
C PHE A 307 44.68 -11.32 60.83
N VAL A 308 45.59 -11.53 61.80
CA VAL A 308 46.55 -10.52 62.26
C VAL A 308 47.90 -11.18 62.42
N TRP A 309 48.94 -10.61 61.83
CA TRP A 309 50.32 -11.11 61.96
C TRP A 309 51.09 -10.23 62.96
N HIS A 310 51.72 -10.87 63.96
CA HIS A 310 52.46 -10.23 65.03
C HIS A 310 53.96 -10.53 64.98
N LYS A 311 54.77 -9.63 65.56
CA LYS A 311 56.23 -9.80 65.60
C LYS A 311 56.64 -11.02 66.44
N GLY A 312 56.93 -12.13 65.76
CA GLY A 312 57.27 -13.42 66.36
C GLY A 312 56.56 -14.58 65.66
N ASP A 313 55.51 -14.30 64.90
CA ASP A 313 54.77 -15.27 64.10
C ASP A 313 55.60 -15.84 62.93
N PRO A 314 55.23 -17.04 62.43
CA PRO A 314 55.95 -17.67 61.33
C PRO A 314 55.90 -16.83 60.05
N CYS A 315 56.97 -16.98 59.26
CA CYS A 315 57.09 -16.51 57.88
C CYS A 315 56.72 -15.02 57.66
N PRO A 316 57.46 -14.04 58.21
CA PRO A 316 57.24 -12.62 57.96
C PRO A 316 57.27 -12.27 56.47
N GLN A 317 56.40 -11.36 56.01
CA GLN A 317 56.46 -10.84 54.64
C GLN A 317 57.84 -10.22 54.31
N PRO A 318 58.35 -10.34 53.07
CA PRO A 318 59.67 -9.82 52.69
C PRO A 318 59.81 -8.30 52.83
N ARG A 319 58.71 -7.57 52.59
CA ARG A 319 58.51 -6.13 52.79
C ARG A 319 57.00 -5.82 52.65
N GLN A 320 56.57 -4.61 53.03
CA GLN A 320 55.27 -4.11 52.57
C GLN A 320 55.27 -4.00 51.04
N LEU A 321 54.17 -4.39 50.40
CA LEU A 321 54.01 -4.21 48.96
C LEU A 321 53.63 -2.77 48.62
N SER A 322 53.94 -2.38 47.40
CA SER A 322 53.56 -1.11 46.79
C SER A 322 53.57 -1.31 45.27
N THR A 323 53.14 -0.32 44.50
CA THR A 323 53.20 -0.34 43.03
C THR A 323 54.63 -0.56 42.50
N GLU A 324 55.68 -0.25 43.28
CA GLU A 324 57.08 -0.32 42.88
C GLU A 324 57.53 -1.78 42.60
N GLY A 325 57.85 -2.06 41.33
CA GLY A 325 58.29 -3.37 40.86
C GLY A 325 57.20 -4.46 40.94
N LEU A 326 55.93 -4.06 40.86
CA LEU A 326 54.84 -4.89 40.35
C LEU A 326 54.57 -4.55 38.87
N PRO A 327 53.90 -5.42 38.10
CA PRO A 327 53.44 -5.08 36.75
C PRO A 327 52.51 -3.87 36.76
N ALA A 328 52.62 -3.00 35.75
CA ALA A 328 51.64 -1.95 35.51
C ALA A 328 50.23 -2.54 35.27
N CYS A 329 49.19 -1.82 35.68
CA CYS A 329 47.82 -2.23 35.42
C CYS A 329 47.48 -2.17 33.93
N ALA A 330 46.80 -3.19 33.42
CA ALA A 330 46.33 -3.17 32.04
C ALA A 330 45.35 -2.00 31.82
N PRO A 331 45.56 -1.15 30.80
CA PRO A 331 44.88 0.13 30.64
C PRO A 331 43.37 -0.02 30.46
N TYR A 332 42.66 1.11 30.60
CA TYR A 332 41.24 1.14 30.26
C TYR A 332 41.04 0.93 28.75
N VAL A 333 40.00 0.19 28.40
CA VAL A 333 39.59 -0.14 27.04
C VAL A 333 38.10 0.08 26.95
N VAL A 334 37.63 0.71 25.88
CA VAL A 334 36.20 0.86 25.59
C VAL A 334 35.73 -0.34 24.79
N ARG A 335 34.68 -1.01 25.25
CA ARG A 335 34.00 -2.11 24.54
C ARG A 335 32.99 -1.51 23.55
N ASP A 336 33.28 -1.57 22.26
CA ASP A 336 32.30 -1.26 21.22
C ASP A 336 31.54 -2.54 20.82
N TYR A 337 30.25 -2.57 21.12
CA TYR A 337 29.37 -3.71 20.84
C TYR A 337 29.12 -3.92 19.35
N PHE A 338 29.32 -2.89 18.52
CA PHE A 338 29.03 -2.88 17.08
C PHE A 338 30.29 -2.84 16.20
N GLU A 339 31.47 -2.96 16.79
CA GLU A 339 32.71 -3.18 16.06
C GLU A 339 32.60 -4.38 15.11
N GLY A 340 33.25 -4.28 13.95
CA GLY A 340 33.16 -5.24 12.83
C GLY A 340 31.77 -5.36 12.16
N SER A 341 30.72 -4.74 12.71
CA SER A 341 29.34 -5.06 12.37
C SER A 341 28.71 -4.11 11.34
N GLY A 342 29.20 -2.87 11.26
CA GLY A 342 28.62 -1.82 10.42
C GLY A 342 28.54 -2.13 8.92
N PHE A 343 29.57 -2.75 8.35
CA PHE A 343 29.57 -3.14 6.93
C PHE A 343 28.47 -4.16 6.62
N GLY A 344 28.40 -5.26 7.37
CA GLY A 344 27.41 -6.31 7.15
C GLY A 344 25.98 -5.86 7.46
N PHE A 345 25.80 -4.94 8.40
CA PHE A 345 24.51 -4.27 8.63
C PHE A 345 24.08 -3.41 7.42
N GLY A 346 25.01 -2.63 6.86
CA GLY A 346 24.79 -1.86 5.63
C GLY A 346 24.47 -2.74 4.42
N VAL A 347 25.20 -3.85 4.23
CA VAL A 347 24.91 -4.86 3.19
C VAL A 347 23.52 -5.49 3.39
N THR A 348 23.14 -5.77 4.64
CA THR A 348 21.80 -6.32 4.97
C THR A 348 20.69 -5.35 4.57
N ILE A 349 20.79 -4.07 4.96
CA ILE A 349 19.83 -3.03 4.56
C ILE A 349 19.80 -2.87 3.04
N GLY A 350 20.96 -2.81 2.37
CA GLY A 350 21.06 -2.76 0.92
C GLY A 350 20.35 -3.93 0.24
N THR A 351 20.51 -5.15 0.78
CA THR A 351 19.82 -6.36 0.29
C THR A 351 18.29 -6.24 0.41
N LEU A 352 17.78 -5.76 1.56
CA LEU A 352 16.33 -5.55 1.76
C LEU A 352 15.77 -4.49 0.79
N CYS A 353 16.50 -3.39 0.58
CA CYS A 353 16.16 -2.36 -0.41
C CYS A 353 16.23 -2.88 -1.86
N CYS A 354 17.05 -3.89 -2.14
CA CYS A 354 17.16 -4.52 -3.45
C CYS A 354 16.07 -5.54 -3.77
N PHE A 355 15.29 -6.04 -2.81
CA PHE A 355 14.16 -6.98 -3.08
C PHE A 355 13.18 -6.50 -4.18
N PRO A 356 12.67 -5.25 -4.18
CA PRO A 356 11.85 -4.75 -5.28
C PRO A 356 12.59 -4.67 -6.61
N LEU A 357 13.91 -4.40 -6.61
CA LEU A 357 14.73 -4.33 -7.83
C LEU A 357 14.99 -5.73 -8.42
N VAL A 358 15.29 -6.72 -7.57
CA VAL A 358 15.44 -8.13 -7.96
C VAL A 358 14.10 -8.68 -8.49
N SER A 359 12.99 -8.34 -7.84
CA SER A 359 11.66 -8.69 -8.35
C SER A 359 11.32 -8.00 -9.67
N LEU A 360 11.73 -6.74 -9.86
CA LEU A 360 11.53 -5.99 -11.11
C LEU A 360 12.33 -6.60 -12.26
N LEU A 361 13.59 -6.97 -12.01
CA LEU A 361 14.43 -7.68 -12.96
C LEU A 361 13.84 -9.05 -13.33
N SER A 362 13.38 -9.83 -12.33
CA SER A 362 12.69 -11.10 -12.55
C SER A 362 11.42 -10.95 -13.39
N ALA A 363 10.56 -9.98 -13.05
CA ALA A 363 9.34 -9.68 -13.81
C ALA A 363 9.63 -9.28 -15.27
N TRP A 364 10.69 -8.50 -15.49
CA TRP A 364 11.15 -8.08 -16.81
C TRP A 364 11.75 -9.23 -17.63
N ILE A 365 12.53 -10.12 -17.01
CA ILE A 365 13.03 -11.35 -17.64
C ILE A 365 11.86 -12.25 -18.05
N VAL A 366 10.90 -12.48 -17.14
CA VAL A 366 9.70 -13.29 -17.43
C VAL A 366 8.84 -12.65 -18.53
N ALA A 367 8.72 -11.31 -18.57
CA ALA A 367 8.03 -10.60 -19.63
C ALA A 367 8.75 -10.76 -20.99
N ARG A 368 10.08 -10.56 -21.05
CA ARG A 368 10.87 -10.78 -22.27
C ARG A 368 10.82 -12.22 -22.76
N LEU A 369 10.95 -13.21 -21.87
CA LEU A 369 10.86 -14.63 -22.23
C LEU A 369 9.48 -14.99 -22.76
N ARG A 370 8.40 -14.46 -22.16
CA ARG A 370 7.04 -14.64 -22.70
C ARG A 370 6.85 -13.96 -24.04
N MET A 371 7.37 -12.76 -24.24
CA MET A 371 7.27 -12.05 -25.53
C MET A 371 8.03 -12.79 -26.64
N ARG A 372 9.21 -13.35 -26.34
CA ARG A 372 9.98 -14.21 -27.27
C ARG A 372 9.28 -15.55 -27.54
N ASN A 373 8.71 -16.18 -26.53
CA ASN A 373 7.98 -17.45 -26.71
C ASN A 373 6.63 -17.25 -27.42
N PHE A 374 6.00 -16.09 -27.26
CA PHE A 374 4.82 -15.71 -28.04
C PHE A 374 5.19 -15.54 -29.52
N LYS A 375 6.27 -14.80 -29.85
CA LYS A 375 6.83 -14.75 -31.22
C LYS A 375 7.09 -16.17 -31.77
N ARG A 376 7.71 -17.07 -31.00
CA ARG A 376 7.97 -18.46 -31.44
C ARG A 376 6.69 -19.27 -31.69
N LEU A 377 5.70 -19.20 -30.80
CA LEU A 377 4.42 -19.89 -30.98
C LEU A 377 3.66 -19.34 -32.20
N GLN A 378 3.62 -18.02 -32.36
CA GLN A 378 3.01 -17.38 -33.52
C GLN A 378 3.71 -17.80 -34.82
N GLY A 379 5.05 -17.94 -34.82
CA GLY A 379 5.81 -18.51 -35.93
C GLY A 379 5.57 -20.00 -36.19
N GLN A 380 5.30 -20.81 -35.17
CA GLN A 380 5.00 -22.25 -35.32
C GLN A 380 3.56 -22.50 -35.81
N ASP A 381 2.58 -21.76 -35.29
CA ASP A 381 1.20 -21.79 -35.82
C ASP A 381 1.19 -21.27 -37.26
N CYS A 382 1.92 -20.19 -37.55
CA CYS A 382 2.15 -19.69 -38.91
C CYS A 382 2.75 -20.78 -39.81
N GLN A 383 3.80 -21.50 -39.39
CA GLN A 383 4.36 -22.62 -40.16
C GLN A 383 3.37 -23.76 -40.43
N SER A 384 2.37 -23.99 -39.56
CA SER A 384 1.32 -24.98 -39.80
C SER A 384 0.20 -24.50 -40.73
N ILE A 385 -0.05 -23.19 -40.79
CA ILE A 385 -1.10 -22.56 -41.62
C ILE A 385 -0.56 -22.10 -42.99
N VAL A 386 0.74 -21.83 -43.12
CA VAL A 386 1.42 -21.43 -44.37
C VAL A 386 1.59 -22.61 -45.35
N SER A 387 1.22 -23.82 -44.96
CA SER A 387 1.04 -24.93 -45.89
C SER A 387 -0.17 -24.66 -46.80
N GLU A 388 0.14 -24.15 -48.00
CA GLU A 388 -0.76 -23.74 -49.10
C GLU A 388 -1.30 -22.29 -49.06
N LYS A 389 -0.70 -21.45 -49.94
CA LYS A 389 -1.28 -20.23 -50.56
C LYS A 389 -1.43 -18.95 -49.71
N LEU A 390 -0.34 -18.46 -49.12
CA LEU A 390 0.10 -17.06 -49.36
C LEU A 390 1.58 -16.86 -48.96
N VAL A 391 2.48 -16.69 -49.93
CA VAL A 391 3.92 -16.47 -49.70
C VAL A 391 4.31 -15.11 -50.30
N GLY A 392 4.77 -14.16 -49.48
CA GLY A 392 5.19 -12.84 -49.96
C GLY A 392 5.09 -11.67 -48.96
N GLY A 393 5.36 -11.90 -47.67
CA GLY A 393 5.29 -10.87 -46.63
C GLY A 393 6.57 -10.76 -45.80
N THR A 394 6.93 -9.53 -45.40
CA THR A 394 8.07 -9.27 -44.49
C THR A 394 7.57 -9.01 -43.07
N GLU A 395 8.18 -9.66 -42.07
CA GLU A 395 7.86 -9.42 -40.65
C GLU A 395 8.50 -8.13 -40.11
N ALA A 396 7.78 -7.42 -39.25
CA ALA A 396 8.25 -6.25 -38.51
C ALA A 396 7.55 -6.12 -37.14
N LEU A 397 7.99 -5.18 -36.31
CA LEU A 397 7.28 -4.69 -35.12
C LEU A 397 6.83 -3.24 -35.36
N GLU A 398 5.52 -3.00 -35.46
CA GLU A 398 4.98 -1.64 -35.60
C GLU A 398 4.93 -0.92 -34.25
N TRP A 399 5.40 0.33 -34.22
CA TRP A 399 5.34 1.22 -33.05
C TRP A 399 4.13 2.16 -33.13
N GLN A 400 3.25 2.06 -32.13
CA GLN A 400 1.98 2.80 -32.09
C GLN A 400 2.06 4.12 -31.27
N GLY A 401 3.06 4.25 -30.40
CA GLY A 401 3.26 5.41 -29.53
C GLY A 401 4.01 5.07 -28.24
N ARG A 402 4.26 6.06 -27.37
CA ARG A 402 5.02 5.84 -26.11
C ARG A 402 4.22 5.10 -25.00
N LYS A 403 2.89 5.10 -25.08
CA LYS A 403 1.98 4.51 -24.08
C LYS A 403 1.51 3.10 -24.44
N GLU A 404 1.62 2.73 -25.72
CA GLU A 404 1.12 1.48 -26.28
C GLU A 404 2.28 0.53 -26.60
N PRO A 405 2.09 -0.79 -26.49
CA PRO A 405 3.12 -1.75 -26.88
C PRO A 405 3.32 -1.74 -28.41
N CYS A 406 4.51 -2.14 -28.85
CA CYS A 406 4.75 -2.45 -30.26
C CYS A 406 4.03 -3.76 -30.61
N ARG A 407 3.40 -3.82 -31.80
CA ARG A 407 2.66 -5.00 -32.29
C ARG A 407 3.45 -5.72 -33.39
N PRO A 408 3.51 -7.06 -33.43
CA PRO A 408 4.07 -7.76 -34.59
C PRO A 408 3.17 -7.54 -35.81
N VAL A 409 3.76 -7.34 -36.98
CA VAL A 409 3.03 -7.16 -38.24
C VAL A 409 3.74 -7.85 -39.40
N LEU A 410 2.97 -8.26 -40.40
CA LEU A 410 3.41 -8.67 -41.72
C LEU A 410 3.09 -7.54 -42.71
N LEU A 411 4.04 -7.26 -43.60
CA LEU A 411 3.95 -6.20 -44.59
C LEU A 411 3.85 -6.84 -45.98
N HIS A 412 2.71 -6.63 -46.65
CA HIS A 412 2.48 -7.05 -48.02
C HIS A 412 2.55 -5.82 -48.92
N LEU A 413 3.53 -5.79 -49.82
CA LEU A 413 3.72 -4.74 -50.81
C LEU A 413 3.01 -5.15 -52.10
N GLN A 414 2.21 -4.24 -52.65
CA GLN A 414 1.55 -4.37 -53.95
C GLN A 414 1.77 -3.06 -54.73
N PRO A 415 1.76 -3.06 -56.08
CA PRO A 415 1.81 -1.83 -56.86
C PRO A 415 0.71 -0.85 -56.42
N GLY A 416 1.08 0.38 -56.08
CA GLY A 416 0.19 1.42 -55.53
C GLY A 416 -0.38 1.18 -54.12
N GLN A 417 -0.10 0.05 -53.44
CA GLN A 417 -0.77 -0.32 -52.19
C GLN A 417 0.15 -1.04 -51.19
N ILE A 418 0.28 -0.50 -49.98
CA ILE A 418 0.95 -1.16 -48.84
C ILE A 418 -0.11 -1.68 -47.88
N ARG A 419 -0.12 -2.98 -47.59
CA ARG A 419 -0.99 -3.57 -46.55
C ARG A 419 -0.17 -3.97 -45.33
N VAL A 420 -0.61 -3.49 -44.16
CA VAL A 420 -0.09 -3.89 -42.85
C VAL A 420 -1.09 -4.87 -42.23
N VAL A 421 -0.60 -6.05 -41.86
CA VAL A 421 -1.40 -7.21 -41.47
C VAL A 421 -0.90 -7.75 -40.13
N ASP A 422 -1.77 -8.25 -39.26
CA ASP A 422 -1.35 -8.97 -38.04
C ASP A 422 -0.86 -10.38 -38.40
N GLY A 423 -0.13 -11.05 -37.49
CA GLY A 423 0.25 -12.46 -37.60
C GLY A 423 -0.91 -13.46 -37.56
N SER A 424 -2.16 -12.99 -37.56
CA SER A 424 -3.40 -13.74 -37.77
C SER A 424 -3.99 -13.54 -39.18
N LEU A 425 -3.23 -12.91 -40.10
CA LEU A 425 -3.63 -12.49 -41.45
C LEU A 425 -4.78 -11.47 -41.52
N THR A 426 -5.19 -10.88 -40.39
CA THR A 426 -6.17 -9.77 -40.37
C THR A 426 -5.51 -8.45 -40.78
N VAL A 427 -6.08 -7.77 -41.78
CA VAL A 427 -5.58 -6.46 -42.26
C VAL A 427 -5.80 -5.39 -41.18
N LEU A 428 -4.69 -4.79 -40.71
CA LEU A 428 -4.69 -3.73 -39.70
C LEU A 428 -4.75 -2.33 -40.32
N ARG A 429 -4.09 -2.15 -41.48
CA ARG A 429 -4.07 -0.90 -42.25
C ARG A 429 -3.85 -1.21 -43.72
N THR A 430 -4.49 -0.43 -44.57
CA THR A 430 -4.20 -0.34 -46.00
C THR A 430 -3.81 1.11 -46.29
N ILE A 431 -2.67 1.31 -46.94
CA ILE A 431 -2.17 2.61 -47.39
C ILE A 431 -2.18 2.57 -48.92
N GLN A 432 -2.89 3.50 -49.54
CA GLN A 432 -2.87 3.68 -50.99
C GLN A 432 -1.90 4.82 -51.32
N LEU A 433 -1.11 4.67 -52.38
CA LEU A 433 -0.12 5.66 -52.82
C LEU A 433 -0.35 5.95 -54.30
N GLN A 434 -0.53 7.23 -54.65
CA GLN A 434 -0.90 7.67 -55.99
C GLN A 434 0.07 8.74 -56.50
N PRO A 435 0.60 8.66 -57.74
CA PRO A 435 1.40 9.74 -58.30
C PRO A 435 0.53 11.01 -58.48
N PRO A 436 1.05 12.23 -58.24
CA PRO A 436 2.46 12.58 -58.04
C PRO A 436 2.88 12.73 -56.56
N GLN A 437 2.38 11.88 -55.64
CA GLN A 437 2.82 11.92 -54.23
C GLN A 437 4.33 11.68 -54.07
N GLN A 438 4.94 12.38 -53.12
CA GLN A 438 6.32 12.17 -52.68
C GLN A 438 6.32 11.43 -51.34
N VAL A 439 7.01 10.28 -51.29
CA VAL A 439 7.07 9.40 -50.12
C VAL A 439 8.40 9.60 -49.38
N ASN A 440 8.35 9.96 -48.10
CA ASN A 440 9.56 10.23 -47.31
C ASN A 440 9.87 9.04 -46.39
N LEU A 441 10.97 8.35 -46.66
CA LEU A 441 11.50 7.27 -45.81
C LEU A 441 12.56 7.86 -44.87
N ILE A 442 12.44 7.57 -43.59
CA ILE A 442 13.35 8.05 -42.55
C ILE A 442 13.95 6.82 -41.85
N LEU A 443 15.26 6.64 -42.01
CA LEU A 443 16.02 5.53 -41.46
C LEU A 443 16.68 5.93 -40.14
N SER A 444 16.77 4.98 -39.20
CA SER A 444 17.56 5.21 -37.99
C SER A 444 19.06 5.03 -38.26
N SER A 445 19.87 6.00 -37.85
CA SER A 445 21.34 5.97 -37.94
C SER A 445 22.02 5.33 -36.72
N ASN A 446 21.30 5.04 -35.63
CA ASN A 446 21.85 4.49 -34.39
C ASN A 446 21.02 3.30 -33.84
N HIS A 447 21.39 2.78 -32.65
CA HIS A 447 20.77 1.60 -32.02
C HIS A 447 20.66 0.36 -32.93
N GLY A 448 21.74 0.06 -33.67
CA GLY A 448 21.77 -1.05 -34.64
C GLY A 448 20.92 -0.80 -35.87
N ARG A 449 20.55 0.47 -36.15
CA ARG A 449 19.89 0.97 -37.37
C ARG A 449 18.58 0.28 -37.76
N ARG A 450 18.04 -0.55 -36.88
CA ARG A 450 16.86 -1.42 -36.98
C ARG A 450 15.49 -0.73 -37.22
N THR A 451 15.43 0.58 -37.46
CA THR A 451 14.16 1.33 -37.41
C THR A 451 13.94 2.11 -38.70
N LEU A 452 12.72 2.01 -39.23
CA LEU A 452 12.23 2.70 -40.42
C LEU A 452 10.96 3.48 -40.03
N LEU A 453 10.89 4.74 -40.43
CA LEU A 453 9.69 5.58 -40.41
C LEU A 453 9.31 5.87 -41.86
N LEU A 454 8.15 5.35 -42.28
CA LEU A 454 7.50 5.75 -43.53
C LEU A 454 6.56 6.91 -43.20
N LYS A 455 6.91 8.12 -43.66
CA LYS A 455 6.00 9.26 -43.57
C LYS A 455 4.94 9.16 -44.66
N ILE A 456 3.68 9.19 -44.24
CA ILE A 456 2.52 8.97 -45.12
C ILE A 456 1.77 10.31 -45.24
N PRO A 457 1.66 10.90 -46.44
CA PRO A 457 0.89 12.12 -46.63
C PRO A 457 -0.59 11.87 -46.28
N LYS A 458 -1.28 12.90 -45.83
CA LYS A 458 -2.70 12.90 -45.41
C LYS A 458 -3.11 12.00 -44.24
N GLU A 459 -2.40 10.92 -43.88
CA GLU A 459 -2.74 10.01 -42.75
C GLU A 459 -1.87 10.19 -41.48
N TYR A 460 -1.64 9.13 -40.69
CA TYR A 460 -0.64 9.04 -39.60
C TYR A 460 0.58 8.23 -40.04
N ASP A 461 1.74 8.47 -39.46
CA ASP A 461 2.98 7.82 -39.90
C ASP A 461 3.04 6.33 -39.54
N LEU A 462 3.78 5.53 -40.33
CA LEU A 462 4.03 4.11 -40.06
C LEU A 462 5.48 3.93 -39.60
N VAL A 463 5.68 3.47 -38.36
CA VAL A 463 7.00 3.23 -37.77
C VAL A 463 7.21 1.74 -37.51
N LEU A 464 8.30 1.21 -38.07
CA LEU A 464 8.63 -0.21 -38.12
C LEU A 464 9.99 -0.47 -37.46
N LEU A 465 10.02 -1.45 -36.58
CA LEU A 465 11.19 -1.92 -35.82
C LEU A 465 11.52 -3.35 -36.24
N PHE A 466 12.77 -3.59 -36.62
CA PHE A 466 13.29 -4.89 -37.04
C PHE A 466 14.13 -5.53 -35.92
N ASN A 467 14.41 -6.83 -36.04
CA ASN A 467 15.35 -7.53 -35.18
C ASN A 467 16.80 -7.28 -35.64
N LEU A 468 17.03 -7.14 -36.96
CA LEU A 468 18.34 -6.91 -37.60
C LEU A 468 18.30 -5.71 -38.59
N GLU A 469 19.47 -5.12 -38.89
CA GLU A 469 19.59 -4.10 -39.94
C GLU A 469 19.32 -4.68 -41.35
N GLU A 470 19.70 -5.95 -41.56
CA GLU A 470 19.48 -6.72 -42.79
C GLU A 470 17.99 -6.85 -43.15
N GLU A 471 17.14 -7.21 -42.17
CA GLU A 471 15.68 -7.31 -42.34
C GLU A 471 15.08 -5.96 -42.79
N ARG A 472 15.53 -4.85 -42.17
CA ARG A 472 15.13 -3.49 -42.57
C ARG A 472 15.59 -3.20 -44.00
N GLN A 473 16.84 -3.53 -44.33
CA GLN A 473 17.45 -3.21 -45.62
C GLN A 473 16.71 -3.91 -46.77
N VAL A 474 16.41 -5.20 -46.61
CA VAL A 474 15.61 -5.98 -47.57
C VAL A 474 14.21 -5.37 -47.76
N LEU A 475 13.53 -4.95 -46.69
CA LEU A 475 12.24 -4.26 -46.83
C LEU A 475 12.38 -2.91 -47.56
N VAL A 476 13.40 -2.12 -47.25
CA VAL A 476 13.64 -0.82 -47.89
C VAL A 476 13.90 -1.01 -49.39
N GLU A 477 14.63 -2.06 -49.78
CA GLU A 477 14.88 -2.38 -51.20
C GLU A 477 13.62 -2.87 -51.91
N ASN A 478 12.80 -3.70 -51.27
CA ASN A 478 11.49 -4.10 -51.81
C ASN A 478 10.52 -2.90 -51.91
N LEU A 479 10.55 -1.96 -50.96
CA LEU A 479 9.79 -0.70 -51.01
C LEU A 479 10.28 0.19 -52.17
N ARG A 480 11.59 0.37 -52.34
CA ARG A 480 12.18 1.12 -53.46
C ARG A 480 11.75 0.54 -54.82
N ALA A 481 11.65 -0.79 -54.93
CA ALA A 481 11.16 -1.45 -56.14
C ALA A 481 9.67 -1.15 -56.38
N ALA A 482 8.79 -1.46 -55.42
CA ALA A 482 7.35 -1.26 -55.55
C ALA A 482 6.96 0.22 -55.78
N LEU A 483 7.67 1.17 -55.15
CA LEU A 483 7.46 2.61 -55.36
C LEU A 483 7.87 3.05 -56.78
N LYS A 484 8.98 2.53 -57.31
CA LYS A 484 9.42 2.81 -58.70
C LYS A 484 8.48 2.21 -59.73
N GLU A 485 8.02 0.97 -59.54
CA GLU A 485 7.01 0.33 -60.38
C GLU A 485 5.70 1.12 -60.41
N SER A 486 5.36 1.78 -59.30
CA SER A 486 4.19 2.64 -59.15
C SER A 486 4.39 4.08 -59.66
N GLY A 487 5.56 4.42 -60.22
CA GLY A 487 5.87 5.77 -60.72
C GLY A 487 6.02 6.85 -59.64
N LEU A 488 6.24 6.48 -58.38
CA LEU A 488 6.29 7.40 -57.24
C LEU A 488 7.70 7.96 -56.99
N SER A 489 7.76 9.24 -56.61
CA SER A 489 9.00 9.86 -56.14
C SER A 489 9.20 9.60 -54.64
N PHE A 490 10.44 9.39 -54.21
CA PHE A 490 10.76 9.21 -52.78
C PHE A 490 12.04 9.92 -52.39
N GLN A 491 12.16 10.26 -51.10
CA GLN A 491 13.39 10.77 -50.49
C GLN A 491 13.73 9.94 -49.26
N GLU A 492 15.04 9.80 -48.99
CA GLU A 492 15.57 9.06 -47.85
C GLU A 492 16.37 9.98 -46.93
N TRP A 493 16.12 9.88 -45.63
CA TRP A 493 16.76 10.70 -44.59
C TRP A 493 17.27 9.82 -43.45
N GLU A 494 18.43 10.13 -42.88
CA GLU A 494 18.91 9.48 -41.65
C GLU A 494 18.70 10.38 -40.42
N LEU A 495 18.06 9.84 -39.37
CA LEU A 495 17.89 10.48 -38.06
C LEU A 495 18.23 9.52 -36.92
N ARG A 496 18.50 10.00 -35.71
CA ARG A 496 18.64 9.09 -34.55
C ARG A 496 17.26 8.52 -34.17
N GLU A 497 17.23 7.32 -33.60
CA GLU A 497 15.98 6.63 -33.22
C GLU A 497 15.05 7.52 -32.36
N GLN A 498 15.61 8.31 -31.42
CA GLN A 498 14.84 9.23 -30.59
C GLN A 498 14.30 10.47 -31.33
N GLU A 499 14.91 10.88 -32.44
CA GLU A 499 14.49 12.03 -33.26
C GLU A 499 13.42 11.58 -34.25
N LEU A 500 13.64 10.43 -34.91
CA LEU A 500 12.66 9.69 -35.72
C LEU A 500 11.36 9.46 -34.92
N MET A 501 11.45 8.95 -33.69
CA MET A 501 10.31 8.72 -32.78
C MET A 501 9.69 10.00 -32.16
N ARG A 502 10.20 11.19 -32.50
CA ARG A 502 9.58 12.50 -32.20
C ARG A 502 8.99 13.15 -33.45
N ALA A 503 9.57 12.90 -34.62
CA ALA A 503 9.09 13.39 -35.92
C ALA A 503 7.91 12.58 -36.48
N ALA A 504 7.73 11.34 -36.00
CA ALA A 504 6.57 10.50 -36.34
C ALA A 504 5.26 11.03 -35.73
N VAL A 505 4.21 11.19 -36.55
CA VAL A 505 2.85 11.51 -36.12
C VAL A 505 2.10 10.22 -35.78
N THR A 506 1.92 9.95 -34.50
CA THR A 506 1.19 8.75 -34.01
C THR A 506 -0.34 8.91 -34.12
N ARG A 507 -1.06 7.77 -34.04
CA ARG A 507 -2.53 7.74 -33.99
C ARG A 507 -3.12 8.57 -32.84
N GLU A 508 -2.48 8.57 -31.66
CA GLU A 508 -2.92 9.39 -30.52
C GLU A 508 -2.80 10.90 -30.84
N GLN A 509 -1.68 11.32 -31.45
CA GLN A 509 -1.47 12.71 -31.87
C GLN A 509 -2.45 13.12 -32.98
N ARG A 510 -2.67 12.26 -33.98
CA ARG A 510 -3.64 12.53 -35.06
C ARG A 510 -5.07 12.64 -34.53
N SER A 511 -5.48 11.81 -33.56
CA SER A 511 -6.79 11.93 -32.92
C SER A 511 -6.97 13.28 -32.21
N HIS A 512 -5.95 13.78 -31.52
CA HIS A 512 -5.99 15.11 -30.88
C HIS A 512 -5.96 16.25 -31.91
N LEU A 513 -5.30 16.05 -33.05
CA LEU A 513 -5.27 17.00 -34.16
C LEU A 513 -6.66 17.11 -34.81
N LEU A 514 -7.34 15.98 -35.03
CA LEU A 514 -8.73 15.92 -35.50
C LEU A 514 -9.73 16.52 -34.50
N GLU A 515 -9.58 16.25 -33.19
CA GLU A 515 -10.37 16.94 -32.15
C GLU A 515 -10.19 18.46 -32.19
N THR A 516 -8.97 18.93 -32.47
CA THR A 516 -8.66 20.36 -32.62
C THR A 516 -9.22 20.95 -33.90
N PHE A 517 -9.15 20.22 -35.03
CA PHE A 517 -9.77 20.55 -36.32
C PHE A 517 -11.28 20.77 -36.14
N PHE A 518 -12.00 19.78 -35.59
CA PHE A 518 -13.44 19.88 -35.40
C PHE A 518 -13.79 21.06 -34.49
N ARG A 519 -13.10 21.22 -33.34
CA ARG A 519 -13.38 22.32 -32.40
C ARG A 519 -13.25 23.71 -33.05
N HIS A 520 -12.32 23.89 -33.99
CA HIS A 520 -12.22 25.14 -34.76
C HIS A 520 -13.31 25.26 -35.82
N LEU A 521 -13.58 24.21 -36.59
CA LEU A 521 -14.62 24.19 -37.63
C LEU A 521 -16.00 24.55 -37.05
N PHE A 522 -16.38 23.91 -35.95
CA PHE A 522 -17.63 24.21 -35.26
C PHE A 522 -17.67 25.61 -34.64
N SER A 523 -16.53 26.17 -34.20
CA SER A 523 -16.50 27.57 -33.74
C SER A 523 -16.82 28.59 -34.84
N GLN A 524 -16.51 28.26 -36.11
CA GLN A 524 -16.84 29.11 -37.27
C GLN A 524 -18.30 28.94 -37.72
N VAL A 525 -18.85 27.72 -37.74
CA VAL A 525 -20.24 27.51 -38.18
C VAL A 525 -21.25 27.99 -37.15
N LEU A 526 -21.01 27.76 -35.86
CA LEU A 526 -22.03 27.88 -34.81
C LEU A 526 -22.09 29.23 -34.08
N ASP A 527 -21.25 30.21 -34.47
CA ASP A 527 -21.11 31.51 -33.79
C ASP A 527 -20.83 31.38 -32.27
N ILE A 528 -20.06 30.35 -31.90
CA ILE A 528 -19.50 30.21 -30.55
C ILE A 528 -18.40 31.26 -30.39
N ASN A 529 -18.46 32.09 -29.33
CA ASN A 529 -17.41 33.08 -29.07
C ASN A 529 -16.03 32.41 -29.13
N GLN A 530 -15.08 33.00 -29.87
CA GLN A 530 -13.72 32.45 -30.02
C GLN A 530 -13.00 32.20 -28.68
N ALA A 531 -13.40 32.93 -27.61
CA ALA A 531 -12.92 32.70 -26.24
C ALA A 531 -13.38 31.37 -25.62
N ASP A 532 -14.58 30.88 -25.93
CA ASP A 532 -15.13 29.62 -25.40
C ASP A 532 -14.59 28.40 -26.14
N ALA A 533 -14.11 28.57 -27.39
CA ALA A 533 -13.32 27.56 -28.11
C ALA A 533 -11.92 27.33 -27.49
N GLY A 534 -11.55 28.11 -26.48
CA GLY A 534 -10.28 28.03 -25.76
C GLY A 534 -9.13 28.60 -26.58
N THR A 535 -8.77 29.86 -26.29
CA THR A 535 -7.57 30.50 -26.85
C THR A 535 -6.32 29.71 -26.46
N LEU A 536 -5.73 29.05 -27.45
CA LEU A 536 -4.44 28.38 -27.31
C LEU A 536 -3.32 29.45 -27.10
N PRO A 537 -2.25 29.14 -26.34
CA PRO A 537 -1.15 30.08 -26.15
C PRO A 537 -0.45 30.44 -27.47
N LEU A 538 0.22 31.59 -27.55
CA LEU A 538 0.67 32.21 -28.82
C LEU A 538 1.50 31.28 -29.74
N ASP A 539 2.31 30.37 -29.17
CA ASP A 539 3.11 29.37 -29.91
C ASP A 539 2.27 28.35 -30.72
N SER A 540 0.94 28.38 -30.59
CA SER A 540 0.03 27.38 -31.18
C SER A 540 -0.36 27.63 -32.64
N SER A 541 -0.04 28.79 -33.22
CA SER A 541 -0.47 29.16 -34.58
C SER A 541 -0.06 28.12 -35.64
N GLN A 542 1.11 27.51 -35.48
CA GLN A 542 1.57 26.40 -36.33
C GLN A 542 0.68 25.16 -36.18
N LYS A 543 0.32 24.73 -34.95
CA LYS A 543 -0.54 23.55 -34.73
C LYS A 543 -1.96 23.75 -35.23
N VAL A 544 -2.48 24.98 -35.16
CA VAL A 544 -3.77 25.32 -35.74
C VAL A 544 -3.69 25.30 -37.28
N ARG A 545 -2.61 25.82 -37.88
CA ARG A 545 -2.37 25.67 -39.33
C ARG A 545 -2.25 24.20 -39.75
N GLU A 546 -1.45 23.41 -39.05
CA GLU A 546 -1.29 21.96 -39.28
C GLU A 546 -2.65 21.24 -39.22
N ALA A 547 -3.49 21.56 -38.24
CA ALA A 547 -4.85 21.04 -38.14
C ALA A 547 -5.73 21.49 -39.33
N LEU A 548 -5.71 22.76 -39.71
CA LEU A 548 -6.50 23.29 -40.83
C LEU A 548 -6.04 22.76 -42.21
N THR A 549 -4.80 22.29 -42.32
CA THR A 549 -4.26 21.56 -43.49
C THR A 549 -4.44 20.05 -43.40
N CYS A 550 -5.14 19.52 -42.38
CA CYS A 550 -5.49 18.10 -42.34
C CYS A 550 -6.67 17.79 -43.24
N GLU A 551 -6.65 16.57 -43.77
CA GLU A 551 -7.72 15.97 -44.54
C GLU A 551 -8.11 14.63 -43.89
N LEU A 552 -9.39 14.29 -43.97
CA LEU A 552 -9.97 13.12 -43.30
C LEU A 552 -10.19 11.97 -44.29
N SER A 553 -9.64 10.80 -43.97
CA SER A 553 -9.98 9.57 -44.66
C SER A 553 -11.42 9.12 -44.34
N ARG A 554 -12.06 8.36 -45.23
CA ARG A 554 -13.43 7.84 -45.03
C ARG A 554 -13.61 7.05 -43.72
N ALA A 555 -12.58 6.31 -43.31
CA ALA A 555 -12.60 5.55 -42.06
C ALA A 555 -12.53 6.45 -40.80
N GLU A 556 -11.80 7.56 -40.87
CA GLU A 556 -11.72 8.54 -39.77
C GLU A 556 -12.96 9.42 -39.71
N PHE A 557 -13.53 9.75 -40.87
CA PHE A 557 -14.84 10.37 -40.98
C PHE A 557 -15.92 9.51 -40.30
N ALA A 558 -16.00 8.22 -40.65
CA ALA A 558 -16.91 7.25 -40.02
C ALA A 558 -16.77 7.19 -38.48
N GLU A 559 -15.54 7.03 -37.97
CA GLU A 559 -15.26 6.96 -36.52
C GLU A 559 -15.49 8.32 -35.81
N SER A 560 -15.49 9.45 -36.54
CA SER A 560 -15.89 10.76 -36.01
C SER A 560 -17.41 10.98 -35.97
N LEU A 561 -18.18 10.29 -36.82
CA LEU A 561 -19.64 10.16 -36.70
C LEU A 561 -20.04 9.04 -35.72
N GLY A 562 -19.15 8.08 -35.46
CA GLY A 562 -19.42 6.89 -34.63
C GLY A 562 -20.04 5.72 -35.39
N LEU A 563 -20.04 5.78 -36.73
CA LEU A 563 -20.60 4.83 -37.69
C LEU A 563 -19.51 3.87 -38.23
N LYS A 564 -19.90 2.85 -39.01
CA LYS A 564 -18.97 1.94 -39.69
C LYS A 564 -18.51 2.59 -41.02
N PRO A 565 -17.25 2.36 -41.48
CA PRO A 565 -16.74 2.94 -42.74
C PRO A 565 -17.50 2.58 -44.01
N GLN A 566 -18.32 1.53 -43.96
CA GLN A 566 -19.14 1.00 -45.04
C GLN A 566 -20.66 1.18 -44.83
N ASP A 567 -21.08 2.02 -43.89
CA ASP A 567 -22.50 2.37 -43.77
C ASP A 567 -22.88 3.32 -44.92
N MET A 568 -23.98 3.04 -45.64
CA MET A 568 -24.40 3.76 -46.86
C MET A 568 -24.38 5.29 -46.71
N PHE A 569 -24.84 5.80 -45.56
CA PHE A 569 -24.82 7.23 -45.23
C PHE A 569 -23.41 7.84 -45.21
N VAL A 570 -22.42 7.11 -44.67
CA VAL A 570 -21.03 7.55 -44.64
C VAL A 570 -20.46 7.59 -46.06
N GLU A 571 -20.76 6.57 -46.88
CA GLU A 571 -20.28 6.50 -48.26
C GLU A 571 -20.89 7.60 -49.13
N SER A 572 -22.23 7.74 -49.15
CA SER A 572 -22.94 8.78 -49.89
C SER A 572 -22.52 10.19 -49.47
N MET A 573 -22.47 10.48 -48.16
CA MET A 573 -22.07 11.81 -47.67
C MET A 573 -20.60 12.12 -47.95
N PHE A 574 -19.71 11.11 -47.91
CA PHE A 574 -18.30 11.30 -48.23
C PHE A 574 -18.12 11.61 -49.72
N SER A 575 -18.76 10.84 -50.62
CA SER A 575 -18.68 11.07 -52.07
C SER A 575 -19.29 12.40 -52.51
N LEU A 576 -20.33 12.88 -51.81
CA LEU A 576 -20.90 14.22 -52.03
C LEU A 576 -19.98 15.36 -51.53
N ALA A 577 -19.10 15.06 -50.56
CA ALA A 577 -18.18 16.02 -49.96
C ALA A 577 -16.82 16.10 -50.67
N ASP A 578 -16.35 15.00 -51.26
CA ASP A 578 -15.06 14.86 -51.95
C ASP A 578 -15.11 15.55 -53.32
N LYS A 579 -14.95 16.88 -53.33
CA LYS A 579 -15.20 17.73 -54.53
C LYS A 579 -14.08 17.67 -55.55
N ASP A 580 -12.84 17.40 -55.10
CA ASP A 580 -11.71 17.16 -56.00
C ASP A 580 -11.50 15.67 -56.34
N GLY A 581 -12.26 14.77 -55.71
CA GLY A 581 -12.26 13.32 -55.95
C GLY A 581 -11.01 12.61 -55.43
N ASN A 582 -10.25 13.22 -54.52
CA ASN A 582 -8.95 12.70 -54.10
C ASN A 582 -9.02 11.56 -53.07
N GLY A 583 -10.20 11.25 -52.51
CA GLY A 583 -10.41 10.18 -51.53
C GLY A 583 -10.27 10.60 -50.07
N TYR A 584 -10.12 11.91 -49.80
CA TYR A 584 -9.98 12.52 -48.47
C TYR A 584 -10.75 13.85 -48.42
N LEU A 585 -11.38 14.18 -47.30
CA LEU A 585 -12.12 15.44 -47.13
C LEU A 585 -11.26 16.52 -46.48
N SER A 586 -11.07 17.65 -47.17
CA SER A 586 -10.41 18.82 -46.60
C SER A 586 -11.29 19.59 -45.61
N PHE A 587 -10.66 20.50 -44.85
CA PHE A 587 -11.38 21.45 -43.98
C PHE A 587 -12.48 22.22 -44.72
N ARG A 588 -12.26 22.60 -45.99
CA ARG A 588 -13.20 23.43 -46.76
C ARG A 588 -14.41 22.64 -47.22
N GLU A 589 -14.18 21.47 -47.81
CA GLU A 589 -15.24 20.58 -48.29
C GLU A 589 -16.19 20.16 -47.18
N PHE A 590 -15.63 19.77 -46.03
CA PHE A 590 -16.44 19.40 -44.88
C PHE A 590 -17.13 20.62 -44.25
N LEU A 591 -16.50 21.80 -44.25
CA LEU A 591 -17.12 23.05 -43.80
C LEU A 591 -18.31 23.45 -44.69
N ASP A 592 -18.17 23.42 -46.01
CA ASP A 592 -19.21 23.83 -46.97
C ASP A 592 -20.51 23.06 -46.73
N ILE A 593 -20.42 21.73 -46.63
CA ILE A 593 -21.58 20.86 -46.38
C ILE A 593 -22.15 21.05 -44.97
N LEU A 594 -21.29 21.22 -43.96
CA LEU A 594 -21.75 21.41 -42.60
C LEU A 594 -22.43 22.79 -42.41
N VAL A 595 -22.01 23.82 -43.15
CA VAL A 595 -22.71 25.11 -43.24
C VAL A 595 -24.11 24.93 -43.82
N VAL A 596 -24.29 24.18 -44.91
CA VAL A 596 -25.64 23.93 -45.48
C VAL A 596 -26.52 23.15 -44.48
N PHE A 597 -26.02 22.10 -43.83
CA PHE A 597 -26.79 21.37 -42.82
C PHE A 597 -27.17 22.22 -41.59
N MET A 598 -26.33 23.17 -41.17
CA MET A 598 -26.55 23.94 -39.92
C MET A 598 -27.20 25.31 -40.12
N LYS A 599 -27.01 25.96 -41.28
CA LYS A 599 -27.44 27.34 -41.57
C LYS A 599 -28.22 27.49 -42.88
N GLY A 600 -28.24 26.47 -43.76
CA GLY A 600 -28.93 26.53 -45.04
C GLY A 600 -30.46 26.49 -44.94
N SER A 601 -31.13 26.94 -46.01
CA SER A 601 -32.58 26.91 -46.14
C SER A 601 -33.14 25.49 -46.26
N PRO A 602 -34.46 25.27 -46.07
CA PRO A 602 -35.06 23.96 -46.32
C PRO A 602 -34.93 23.52 -47.78
N GLU A 603 -34.99 24.46 -48.73
CA GLU A 603 -34.72 24.17 -50.15
C GLU A 603 -33.28 23.68 -50.33
N GLU A 604 -32.28 24.43 -49.82
CA GLU A 604 -30.86 24.07 -49.90
C GLU A 604 -30.56 22.71 -49.25
N LYS A 605 -31.14 22.43 -48.07
CA LYS A 605 -31.01 21.13 -47.40
C LYS A 605 -31.67 20.00 -48.17
N SER A 606 -32.86 20.20 -48.73
CA SER A 606 -33.54 19.18 -49.54
C SER A 606 -32.77 18.89 -50.83
N HIS A 607 -32.17 19.91 -51.45
CA HIS A 607 -31.33 19.80 -52.63
C HIS A 607 -29.99 19.10 -52.33
N LEU A 608 -29.42 19.33 -51.14
CA LEU A 608 -28.27 18.57 -50.64
C LEU A 608 -28.63 17.09 -50.38
N MET A 609 -29.80 16.82 -49.79
CA MET A 609 -30.29 15.45 -49.57
C MET A 609 -30.59 14.72 -50.89
N PHE A 610 -31.16 15.41 -51.88
CA PHE A 610 -31.39 14.90 -53.22
C PHE A 610 -30.06 14.45 -53.87
N ARG A 611 -29.07 15.35 -53.91
CA ARG A 611 -27.71 15.07 -54.41
C ARG A 611 -26.92 14.03 -53.60
N MET A 612 -27.41 13.61 -52.43
CA MET A 612 -26.79 12.55 -51.63
C MET A 612 -27.29 11.15 -52.02
N TYR A 613 -28.35 11.06 -52.82
CA TYR A 613 -29.01 9.81 -53.20
C TYR A 613 -29.35 9.67 -54.70
N ASP A 614 -29.18 10.73 -55.49
CA ASP A 614 -28.82 10.68 -56.92
C ASP A 614 -27.42 10.03 -57.03
N PHE A 615 -27.34 8.74 -57.40
CA PHE A 615 -26.09 7.96 -57.36
C PHE A 615 -25.35 7.91 -58.70
N ASP A 616 -26.02 8.15 -59.83
CA ASP A 616 -25.38 8.21 -61.15
C ASP A 616 -25.08 9.65 -61.61
N GLY A 617 -25.60 10.65 -60.90
CA GLY A 617 -25.38 12.08 -61.15
C GLY A 617 -26.27 12.67 -62.24
N ASN A 618 -27.37 12.00 -62.59
CA ASN A 618 -28.22 12.39 -63.72
C ASN A 618 -29.18 13.56 -63.42
N GLY A 619 -29.39 13.92 -62.14
CA GLY A 619 -30.28 15.01 -61.71
C GLY A 619 -31.73 14.59 -61.43
N LEU A 620 -32.02 13.29 -61.43
CA LEU A 620 -33.27 12.63 -61.10
C LEU A 620 -33.00 11.57 -60.01
N ILE A 621 -34.04 11.11 -59.31
CA ILE A 621 -33.95 9.95 -58.40
C ILE A 621 -34.93 8.88 -58.89
N SER A 622 -34.40 7.73 -59.31
CA SER A 622 -35.23 6.58 -59.69
C SER A 622 -35.95 5.97 -58.47
N LYS A 623 -37.07 5.24 -58.69
CA LYS A 623 -37.73 4.46 -57.62
C LYS A 623 -36.75 3.53 -56.88
N ASP A 624 -35.77 2.94 -57.58
CA ASP A 624 -34.78 2.04 -56.99
C ASP A 624 -33.79 2.78 -56.07
N GLU A 625 -33.39 4.00 -56.42
CA GLU A 625 -32.58 4.88 -55.58
C GLU A 625 -33.35 5.46 -54.40
N PHE A 626 -34.62 5.83 -54.58
CA PHE A 626 -35.50 6.23 -53.48
C PHE A 626 -35.70 5.09 -52.46
N ILE A 627 -35.82 3.83 -52.94
CA ILE A 627 -35.80 2.62 -52.11
C ILE A 627 -34.44 2.44 -51.40
N ARG A 628 -33.30 2.75 -52.05
CA ARG A 628 -31.96 2.70 -51.41
C ARG A 628 -31.78 3.80 -50.37
N MET A 629 -32.27 5.01 -50.63
CA MET A 629 -32.30 6.13 -49.68
C MET A 629 -33.06 5.75 -48.42
N LEU A 630 -34.31 5.31 -48.56
CA LEU A 630 -35.12 4.91 -47.40
C LEU A 630 -34.49 3.71 -46.69
N ARG A 631 -33.89 2.76 -47.42
CA ARG A 631 -33.11 1.68 -46.80
C ARG A 631 -31.93 2.22 -45.99
N SER A 632 -31.17 3.19 -46.49
CA SER A 632 -30.06 3.84 -45.76
C SER A 632 -30.56 4.45 -44.43
N PHE A 633 -31.62 5.26 -44.45
CA PHE A 633 -32.21 5.82 -43.23
C PHE A 633 -32.74 4.74 -42.26
N ILE A 634 -33.32 3.67 -42.78
CA ILE A 634 -33.90 2.58 -42.00
C ILE A 634 -32.81 1.64 -41.42
N GLU A 635 -31.71 1.43 -42.13
CA GLU A 635 -30.52 0.68 -41.66
C GLU A 635 -29.79 1.44 -40.54
N ILE A 636 -29.70 2.77 -40.60
CA ILE A 636 -29.22 3.60 -39.46
C ILE A 636 -30.09 3.37 -38.21
N SER A 637 -31.41 3.20 -38.39
CA SER A 637 -32.35 2.88 -37.30
C SER A 637 -32.37 1.40 -36.90
N ASN A 638 -31.63 0.54 -37.62
CA ASN A 638 -31.53 -0.91 -37.42
C ASN A 638 -32.88 -1.68 -37.52
N ASN A 639 -33.88 -1.11 -38.21
CA ASN A 639 -35.20 -1.72 -38.40
C ASN A 639 -35.24 -2.56 -39.68
N CYS A 640 -35.42 -3.88 -39.56
CA CYS A 640 -35.43 -4.78 -40.72
C CYS A 640 -36.81 -4.84 -41.41
N LEU A 641 -37.19 -3.80 -42.17
CA LEU A 641 -38.21 -3.97 -43.21
C LEU A 641 -37.68 -4.89 -44.32
N SER A 642 -38.49 -5.84 -44.78
CA SER A 642 -38.15 -6.64 -45.96
C SER A 642 -38.13 -5.77 -47.23
N LYS A 643 -37.41 -6.21 -48.27
CA LYS A 643 -37.38 -5.48 -49.56
C LYS A 643 -38.79 -5.24 -50.14
N ALA A 644 -39.71 -6.17 -49.92
CA ALA A 644 -41.11 -6.06 -50.37
C ALA A 644 -41.87 -4.96 -49.59
N GLN A 645 -41.84 -5.01 -48.25
CA GLN A 645 -42.49 -3.99 -47.40
C GLN A 645 -41.91 -2.59 -47.62
N LEU A 646 -40.60 -2.49 -47.91
CA LEU A 646 -39.99 -1.20 -48.23
C LEU A 646 -40.46 -0.65 -49.57
N ALA A 647 -40.62 -1.51 -50.59
CA ALA A 647 -41.21 -1.11 -51.87
C ALA A 647 -42.69 -0.73 -51.73
N GLU A 648 -43.46 -1.46 -50.90
CA GLU A 648 -44.86 -1.16 -50.57
C GLU A 648 -45.02 0.22 -49.89
N VAL A 649 -44.12 0.58 -48.97
CA VAL A 649 -44.07 1.93 -48.37
C VAL A 649 -43.72 3.00 -49.40
N VAL A 650 -42.76 2.74 -50.31
CA VAL A 650 -42.42 3.69 -51.39
C VAL A 650 -43.58 3.90 -52.34
N GLU A 651 -44.23 2.82 -52.78
CA GLU A 651 -45.36 2.90 -53.70
C GLU A 651 -46.54 3.65 -53.05
N SER A 652 -46.81 3.41 -51.76
CA SER A 652 -47.79 4.20 -50.99
C SER A 652 -47.41 5.68 -50.85
N MET A 653 -46.13 6.01 -50.65
CA MET A 653 -45.65 7.39 -50.62
C MET A 653 -45.82 8.09 -51.97
N PHE A 654 -45.53 7.41 -53.09
CA PHE A 654 -45.79 7.92 -54.44
C PHE A 654 -47.30 8.05 -54.69
N GLN A 655 -48.11 7.11 -54.17
CA GLN A 655 -49.56 7.11 -54.33
C GLN A 655 -50.24 8.31 -53.66
N GLU A 656 -49.94 8.57 -52.39
CA GLU A 656 -50.46 9.71 -51.62
C GLU A 656 -49.93 11.05 -52.15
N SER A 657 -48.69 11.09 -52.65
CA SER A 657 -48.08 12.30 -53.24
C SER A 657 -48.61 12.63 -54.65
N GLY A 658 -49.38 11.72 -55.28
CA GLY A 658 -49.92 11.90 -56.63
C GLY A 658 -48.95 11.56 -57.78
N PHE A 659 -47.85 10.85 -57.50
CA PHE A 659 -46.80 10.49 -58.46
C PHE A 659 -46.90 9.04 -58.97
N GLN A 660 -48.13 8.51 -59.07
CA GLN A 660 -48.40 7.10 -59.40
C GLN A 660 -47.81 6.67 -60.76
N ASP A 661 -47.83 7.57 -61.75
CA ASP A 661 -47.33 7.33 -63.11
C ASP A 661 -45.85 7.72 -63.32
N LYS A 662 -45.09 8.04 -62.26
CA LYS A 662 -43.66 8.41 -62.35
C LYS A 662 -42.75 7.29 -61.87
N GLU A 663 -41.79 6.88 -62.71
CA GLU A 663 -40.69 5.97 -62.33
C GLU A 663 -39.46 6.71 -61.74
N GLU A 664 -39.37 8.02 -62.00
CA GLU A 664 -38.27 8.91 -61.59
C GLU A 664 -38.81 10.21 -61.01
N LEU A 665 -38.14 10.75 -59.99
CA LEU A 665 -38.47 12.01 -59.31
C LEU A 665 -37.48 13.10 -59.69
N THR A 666 -37.98 14.29 -60.05
CA THR A 666 -37.14 15.50 -60.12
C THR A 666 -36.86 16.04 -58.71
N TRP A 667 -35.93 16.99 -58.57
CA TRP A 667 -35.75 17.71 -57.30
C TRP A 667 -37.03 18.41 -56.84
N GLU A 668 -37.82 18.96 -57.77
CA GLU A 668 -39.08 19.65 -57.44
C GLU A 668 -40.12 18.67 -56.88
N ASP A 669 -40.22 17.47 -57.46
CA ASP A 669 -41.08 16.38 -56.94
C ASP A 669 -40.62 15.92 -55.55
N PHE A 670 -39.32 15.69 -55.38
CA PHE A 670 -38.72 15.27 -54.12
C PHE A 670 -38.90 16.30 -52.99
N HIS A 671 -38.70 17.59 -53.30
CA HIS A 671 -38.98 18.68 -52.38
C HIS A 671 -40.47 18.78 -52.05
N PHE A 672 -41.35 18.54 -53.02
CA PHE A 672 -42.81 18.50 -52.80
C PHE A 672 -43.22 17.36 -51.85
N MET A 673 -42.65 16.15 -51.98
CA MET A 673 -42.90 15.04 -51.04
C MET A 673 -42.49 15.37 -49.60
N LEU A 674 -41.49 16.23 -49.40
CA LEU A 674 -40.99 16.63 -48.08
C LEU A 674 -41.67 17.90 -47.53
N ARG A 675 -42.59 18.52 -48.28
CA ARG A 675 -43.15 19.84 -47.98
C ARG A 675 -43.94 19.91 -46.67
N ASP A 676 -44.73 18.88 -46.36
CA ASP A 676 -45.45 18.80 -45.08
C ASP A 676 -44.51 18.51 -43.88
N HIS A 677 -43.25 18.15 -44.16
CA HIS A 677 -42.16 17.97 -43.22
C HIS A 677 -41.10 19.08 -43.29
N ASP A 678 -41.40 20.23 -43.90
CA ASP A 678 -40.50 21.39 -43.97
C ASP A 678 -40.08 21.91 -42.57
N SER A 679 -40.91 21.67 -41.55
CA SER A 679 -40.56 21.90 -40.14
C SER A 679 -39.43 20.95 -39.66
N GLU A 680 -39.52 19.65 -39.94
CA GLU A 680 -38.47 18.66 -39.63
C GLU A 680 -37.16 18.99 -40.37
N LEU A 681 -37.22 19.37 -41.66
CA LEU A 681 -36.04 19.75 -42.44
C LEU A 681 -35.30 20.98 -41.87
N ARG A 682 -36.01 21.93 -41.25
CA ARG A 682 -35.37 23.04 -40.52
C ARG A 682 -34.53 22.53 -39.34
N PHE A 683 -34.94 21.41 -38.72
CA PHE A 683 -34.30 20.82 -37.54
C PHE A 683 -33.30 19.68 -37.82
N THR A 684 -33.21 19.15 -39.05
CA THR A 684 -32.16 18.18 -39.40
C THR A 684 -30.76 18.77 -39.24
N GLN A 685 -29.89 18.06 -38.51
CA GLN A 685 -28.52 18.48 -38.16
C GLN A 685 -27.58 17.27 -38.12
N LEU A 686 -26.31 17.48 -38.45
CA LEU A 686 -25.29 16.41 -38.44
C LEU A 686 -24.67 16.27 -37.03
N CYS A 687 -24.84 15.11 -36.39
CA CYS A 687 -24.30 14.86 -35.05
C CYS A 687 -22.82 14.43 -35.09
N VAL A 688 -21.90 15.39 -34.92
CA VAL A 688 -20.46 15.14 -34.87
C VAL A 688 -19.92 15.07 -33.43
N LYS A 689 -18.96 14.18 -33.20
CA LYS A 689 -18.37 13.83 -31.90
C LYS A 689 -17.62 15.00 -31.24
N GLY A 690 -18.24 15.63 -30.23
CA GLY A 690 -17.58 16.57 -29.31
C GLY A 690 -18.04 18.03 -29.38
N VAL A 691 -19.31 18.29 -29.74
CA VAL A 691 -19.82 19.63 -30.08
C VAL A 691 -21.09 19.97 -29.29
N ASP A 692 -21.22 21.23 -28.83
CA ASP A 692 -22.42 21.79 -28.21
C ASP A 692 -23.05 22.90 -29.09
N VAL A 693 -24.31 22.71 -29.53
CA VAL A 693 -25.01 23.63 -30.46
C VAL A 693 -25.54 24.91 -29.74
N PRO A 694 -25.35 26.14 -30.28
CA PRO A 694 -25.88 27.39 -29.72
C PRO A 694 -27.32 27.80 -30.08
N GLU A 695 -27.75 28.90 -29.47
CA GLU A 695 -29.17 29.28 -29.30
C GLU A 695 -29.80 30.03 -30.48
N VAL A 696 -29.02 30.56 -31.44
CA VAL A 696 -29.50 31.49 -32.48
C VAL A 696 -30.63 30.89 -33.34
N ILE A 697 -30.61 29.57 -33.56
CA ILE A 697 -31.61 28.84 -34.36
C ILE A 697 -32.93 28.61 -33.59
N LYS A 698 -32.91 28.64 -32.25
CA LYS A 698 -34.09 28.36 -31.41
C LYS A 698 -35.13 29.50 -31.40
N ASP A 699 -34.72 30.75 -31.58
CA ASP A 699 -35.66 31.89 -31.46
C ASP A 699 -36.70 31.96 -32.60
N LEU A 700 -36.46 31.28 -33.73
CA LEU A 700 -37.46 31.10 -34.79
C LEU A 700 -38.60 30.13 -34.40
N CYS A 701 -38.42 29.28 -33.38
CA CYS A 701 -39.48 28.39 -32.87
C CYS A 701 -40.60 29.15 -32.15
N ARG A 702 -40.41 30.44 -31.82
CA ARG A 702 -41.37 31.25 -31.06
C ARG A 702 -42.66 31.63 -31.82
N ARG A 703 -42.77 31.34 -33.13
CA ARG A 703 -43.88 31.83 -33.97
C ARG A 703 -45.17 31.00 -33.96
N ALA A 704 -45.27 29.96 -33.12
CA ALA A 704 -46.46 29.12 -32.99
C ALA A 704 -47.15 29.19 -31.61
N SER A 705 -46.90 30.24 -30.81
CA SER A 705 -47.56 30.41 -29.50
C SER A 705 -47.71 31.89 -29.08
N TYR A 706 -48.88 32.48 -29.30
CA TYR A 706 -49.24 33.81 -28.76
C TYR A 706 -49.93 33.67 -27.39
N ILE A 707 -49.17 33.86 -26.30
CA ILE A 707 -49.70 34.39 -25.03
C ILE A 707 -48.67 35.39 -24.49
N SER A 708 -49.08 36.62 -24.18
CA SER A 708 -48.24 37.64 -23.55
C SER A 708 -48.10 37.38 -22.06
N GLN A 709 -46.87 37.37 -21.55
CA GLN A 709 -46.60 37.19 -20.11
C GLN A 709 -46.37 38.56 -19.45
N GLU A 710 -47.31 39.00 -18.61
CA GLU A 710 -47.13 40.21 -17.80
C GLU A 710 -46.05 40.01 -16.70
N LYS A 711 -45.39 41.11 -16.32
CA LYS A 711 -44.30 41.09 -15.34
C LYS A 711 -44.84 41.22 -13.91
N ILE A 712 -44.42 40.33 -13.02
CA ILE A 712 -44.49 40.55 -11.57
C ILE A 712 -43.07 40.44 -11.00
N CYS A 713 -42.62 41.49 -10.31
CA CYS A 713 -41.29 41.57 -9.71
C CYS A 713 -41.27 40.92 -8.31
N PRO A 714 -40.15 40.28 -7.89
CA PRO A 714 -39.99 39.79 -6.54
C PRO A 714 -39.68 40.94 -5.55
N SER A 715 -40.21 40.86 -4.32
CA SER A 715 -39.85 41.74 -3.20
C SER A 715 -39.18 40.93 -2.06
N PRO A 716 -38.35 41.57 -1.21
CA PRO A 716 -37.48 40.85 -0.28
C PRO A 716 -38.18 40.47 1.04
N ARG A 717 -37.72 39.39 1.67
CA ARG A 717 -38.07 39.04 3.06
C ARG A 717 -36.93 39.38 4.01
N VAL A 718 -37.20 40.25 4.98
CA VAL A 718 -36.38 40.49 6.17
C VAL A 718 -37.11 39.92 7.40
N SER A 719 -36.37 39.62 8.46
CA SER A 719 -36.83 38.91 9.66
C SER A 719 -38.00 39.57 10.40
N ALA A 720 -38.95 38.76 10.85
CA ALA A 720 -39.93 39.16 11.86
C ALA A 720 -39.33 39.13 13.28
N ARG A 721 -39.75 40.07 14.12
CA ARG A 721 -39.58 40.05 15.59
C ARG A 721 -40.97 39.83 16.23
N CYS A 722 -41.02 39.35 17.47
CA CYS A 722 -42.28 39.21 18.22
C CYS A 722 -42.92 40.60 18.49
N SER A 723 -44.20 40.73 18.87
CA SER A 723 -45.09 39.80 19.61
C SER A 723 -46.59 40.13 19.46
N ARG A 724 -47.48 39.15 19.77
CA ARG A 724 -48.84 39.23 20.41
C ARG A 724 -49.79 40.41 20.02
N SER A 725 -51.08 40.21 19.74
CA SER A 725 -52.05 39.25 20.33
C SER A 725 -53.32 39.02 19.47
N SER A 726 -54.21 38.14 19.95
CA SER A 726 -55.63 37.83 19.61
C SER A 726 -56.48 38.97 19.02
N VAL A 727 -57.58 38.75 18.27
CA VAL A 727 -58.75 37.86 18.51
C VAL A 727 -59.34 37.25 17.19
N GLU A 728 -60.37 36.41 17.33
CA GLU A 728 -61.28 35.76 16.36
C GLU A 728 -61.97 36.75 15.35
N THR A 729 -62.80 36.39 14.35
CA THR A 729 -63.70 35.22 14.13
C THR A 729 -63.93 34.90 12.63
N GLU A 730 -64.86 33.99 12.30
CA GLU A 730 -65.10 33.33 11.01
C GLU A 730 -65.97 34.08 9.96
N LEU A 731 -66.19 33.39 8.81
CA LEU A 731 -67.35 33.41 7.86
C LEU A 731 -67.21 34.08 6.47
N THR A 732 -67.97 33.52 5.52
CA THR A 732 -68.07 33.77 4.05
C THR A 732 -69.55 34.08 3.70
N PRO A 733 -70.13 34.03 2.45
CA PRO A 733 -69.59 33.89 1.08
C PRO A 733 -70.27 34.74 -0.09
N GLN A 734 -69.60 34.80 -1.28
CA GLN A 734 -70.18 35.02 -2.66
C GLN A 734 -70.88 36.39 -2.99
N ARG A 735 -71.28 36.80 -4.22
CA ARG A 735 -71.54 36.16 -5.56
C ARG A 735 -71.61 37.20 -6.75
N LEU A 736 -71.83 36.71 -8.00
CA LEU A 736 -72.33 37.38 -9.26
C LEU A 736 -71.37 38.20 -10.18
N GLN A 737 -71.70 38.63 -11.42
CA GLN A 737 -72.12 37.95 -12.70
C GLN A 737 -72.08 38.95 -13.92
N CYS A 738 -72.29 38.54 -15.19
CA CYS A 738 -72.03 39.34 -16.43
C CYS A 738 -73.15 39.36 -17.53
N PRO A 739 -73.21 40.40 -18.41
CA PRO A 739 -73.79 40.42 -19.79
C PRO A 739 -72.70 40.73 -20.90
N MET A 740 -72.77 40.46 -22.23
CA MET A 740 -73.81 40.44 -23.31
C MET A 740 -74.13 41.85 -23.89
N ASP A 741 -74.28 42.16 -25.21
CA ASP A 741 -74.34 41.38 -26.50
C ASP A 741 -74.08 42.28 -27.78
N THR A 742 -74.15 41.74 -29.03
CA THR A 742 -74.47 42.33 -30.40
C THR A 742 -73.55 42.04 -31.63
N ASP A 743 -74.14 42.05 -32.85
CA ASP A 743 -73.78 41.27 -34.09
C ASP A 743 -74.31 42.01 -35.39
N PRO A 744 -74.22 41.52 -36.67
CA PRO A 744 -73.51 40.41 -37.32
C PRO A 744 -72.50 40.92 -38.41
N PRO A 745 -72.48 40.65 -39.78
CA PRO A 745 -73.44 40.05 -40.75
C PRO A 745 -72.90 38.83 -41.59
N GLN A 746 -72.89 38.88 -42.93
CA GLN A 746 -72.75 37.75 -43.89
C GLN A 746 -72.06 38.17 -45.21
N GLU A 747 -71.59 37.32 -46.15
CA GLU A 747 -71.55 35.84 -46.35
C GLU A 747 -70.08 35.42 -46.70
N ILE A 748 -69.62 34.26 -47.25
CA ILE A 748 -70.22 33.11 -47.95
C ILE A 748 -69.45 31.80 -47.68
N ARG A 749 -69.92 30.66 -48.23
CA ARG A 749 -69.43 29.28 -48.02
C ARG A 749 -68.18 28.85 -48.81
N ARG A 750 -67.29 28.09 -48.15
CA ARG A 750 -66.70 26.83 -48.70
C ARG A 750 -66.89 25.69 -47.68
N ARG A 751 -66.81 24.42 -48.13
CA ARG A 751 -67.35 23.25 -47.41
C ARG A 751 -66.48 22.76 -46.24
N PHE A 752 -67.14 22.16 -45.24
CA PHE A 752 -66.54 21.46 -44.10
C PHE A 752 -65.86 20.15 -44.51
N GLY A 753 -64.68 19.89 -43.93
CA GLY A 753 -64.20 18.56 -43.57
C GLY A 753 -64.12 18.46 -42.05
N LYS A 754 -64.51 17.33 -41.43
CA LYS A 754 -64.54 17.19 -39.97
C LYS A 754 -63.13 17.13 -39.37
N LYS A 755 -62.69 18.17 -38.66
CA LYS A 755 -61.60 18.04 -37.69
C LYS A 755 -62.13 17.32 -36.44
N VAL A 756 -61.55 16.16 -36.13
CA VAL A 756 -61.73 15.52 -34.82
C VAL A 756 -60.85 16.26 -33.81
N THR A 757 -61.47 16.82 -32.77
CA THR A 757 -60.77 17.59 -31.74
C THR A 757 -60.20 16.68 -30.65
N SER A 758 -59.06 16.05 -30.91
CA SER A 758 -58.25 15.41 -29.87
C SER A 758 -57.17 16.37 -29.35
N PHE A 759 -57.38 16.97 -28.17
CA PHE A 759 -56.33 17.72 -27.47
C PHE A 759 -55.31 16.72 -26.90
N GLN A 760 -54.20 16.48 -27.61
CA GLN A 760 -53.05 15.82 -27.03
C GLN A 760 -52.28 16.81 -26.14
N PRO A 761 -52.00 16.50 -24.86
CA PRO A 761 -51.16 17.34 -24.02
C PRO A 761 -49.69 17.25 -24.48
N LEU A 762 -49.12 18.36 -24.95
CA LEU A 762 -47.72 18.41 -25.36
C LEU A 762 -46.78 18.15 -24.17
N LEU A 763 -45.71 17.40 -24.44
CA LEU A 763 -44.66 17.11 -23.47
C LEU A 763 -43.68 18.28 -23.41
N PHE A 764 -43.56 18.96 -22.26
CA PHE A 764 -42.59 20.04 -22.09
C PHE A 764 -41.19 19.48 -21.80
N THR A 765 -40.34 19.42 -22.82
CA THR A 765 -38.94 18.95 -22.72
C THR A 765 -37.95 20.03 -23.19
N GLU A 766 -37.68 21.02 -22.33
CA GLU A 766 -36.60 21.99 -22.56
C GLU A 766 -35.39 21.74 -21.64
N ALA A 767 -34.21 21.62 -22.24
CA ALA A 767 -32.94 21.55 -21.51
C ALA A 767 -32.44 22.97 -21.19
N HIS A 768 -32.47 23.35 -19.90
CA HIS A 768 -31.92 24.63 -19.44
C HIS A 768 -30.39 24.71 -19.63
N ARG A 769 -29.91 25.77 -20.29
CA ARG A 769 -28.49 25.99 -20.58
C ARG A 769 -27.89 27.03 -19.62
N GLU A 770 -27.31 26.57 -18.52
CA GLU A 770 -26.58 27.46 -17.60
C GLU A 770 -25.32 28.05 -18.28
N LYS A 771 -25.26 29.38 -18.40
CA LYS A 771 -24.06 30.09 -18.88
C LYS A 771 -23.03 30.16 -17.74
N PHE A 772 -22.10 29.20 -17.72
CA PHE A 772 -21.03 29.11 -16.71
C PHE A 772 -20.25 30.42 -16.57
N GLN A 773 -20.10 30.91 -15.34
CA GLN A 773 -19.28 32.10 -15.08
C GLN A 773 -17.80 31.81 -15.34
N ARG A 774 -17.17 32.58 -16.24
CA ARG A 774 -15.79 32.38 -16.71
C ARG A 774 -14.69 32.68 -15.67
N SER A 775 -15.02 32.97 -14.40
CA SER A 775 -13.98 33.21 -13.39
C SER A 775 -13.28 31.90 -13.00
N ARG A 776 -11.95 31.92 -12.91
CA ARG A 776 -11.15 30.72 -12.56
C ARG A 776 -11.61 30.10 -11.23
N LEU A 777 -11.98 30.95 -10.26
CA LEU A 777 -12.51 30.53 -8.95
C LEU A 777 -13.86 29.82 -9.07
N HIS A 778 -14.79 30.31 -9.89
CA HIS A 778 -16.09 29.66 -10.08
C HIS A 778 -15.90 28.30 -10.79
N GLN A 779 -15.02 28.23 -11.79
CA GLN A 779 -14.74 26.98 -12.50
C GLN A 779 -14.10 25.92 -11.58
N THR A 780 -13.08 26.27 -10.78
CA THR A 780 -12.48 25.31 -9.84
C THR A 780 -13.44 24.92 -8.73
N MET A 781 -14.23 25.85 -8.18
CA MET A 781 -15.24 25.56 -7.15
C MET A 781 -16.36 24.66 -7.69
N GLN A 782 -16.84 24.87 -8.92
CA GLN A 782 -17.87 24.04 -9.55
C GLN A 782 -17.33 22.63 -9.90
N GLN A 783 -16.07 22.53 -10.34
CA GLN A 783 -15.39 21.22 -10.50
C GLN A 783 -15.25 20.48 -9.16
N PHE A 784 -14.83 21.18 -8.11
CA PHE A 784 -14.69 20.61 -6.76
C PHE A 784 -16.04 20.18 -6.16
N LYS A 785 -17.09 21.01 -6.30
CA LYS A 785 -18.48 20.66 -5.94
C LYS A 785 -18.93 19.41 -6.67
N ARG A 786 -18.74 19.33 -8.00
CA ARG A 786 -19.12 18.15 -8.80
C ARG A 786 -18.30 16.91 -8.44
N PHE A 787 -17.03 17.07 -8.07
CA PHE A 787 -16.21 15.98 -7.56
C PHE A 787 -16.76 15.44 -6.23
N ILE A 788 -17.04 16.31 -5.25
CA ILE A 788 -17.65 15.90 -3.97
C ILE A 788 -19.03 15.25 -4.21
N GLU A 789 -19.88 15.85 -5.03
CA GLU A 789 -21.23 15.33 -5.33
C GLU A 789 -21.18 13.89 -5.90
N ASN A 790 -20.33 13.65 -6.91
CA ASN A 790 -20.14 12.33 -7.52
C ASN A 790 -19.47 11.33 -6.57
N TYR A 791 -18.44 11.77 -5.84
CA TYR A 791 -17.56 10.88 -5.07
C TYR A 791 -17.82 10.86 -3.56
N ARG A 792 -18.85 11.54 -3.02
CA ARG A 792 -19.18 11.60 -1.57
C ARG A 792 -19.14 10.24 -0.86
N ARG A 793 -19.67 9.19 -1.49
CA ARG A 793 -19.65 7.80 -1.01
C ARG A 793 -18.22 7.26 -0.83
N HIS A 794 -17.36 7.53 -1.82
CA HIS A 794 -15.95 7.14 -1.81
C HIS A 794 -15.17 7.93 -0.77
N ILE A 795 -15.37 9.26 -0.71
CA ILE A 795 -14.73 10.15 0.27
C ILE A 795 -15.06 9.69 1.69
N GLY A 796 -16.35 9.43 1.99
CA GLY A 796 -16.77 8.92 3.30
C GLY A 796 -16.15 7.57 3.66
N CYS A 797 -16.17 6.59 2.74
CA CYS A 797 -15.58 5.26 3.00
C CYS A 797 -14.06 5.32 3.20
N VAL A 798 -13.35 6.10 2.39
CA VAL A 798 -11.88 6.29 2.53
C VAL A 798 -11.55 7.03 3.82
N ALA A 799 -12.32 8.06 4.19
CA ALA A 799 -12.15 8.80 5.43
C ALA A 799 -12.35 7.91 6.66
N VAL A 800 -13.41 7.10 6.71
CA VAL A 800 -13.65 6.15 7.82
C VAL A 800 -12.53 5.10 7.89
N PHE A 801 -12.13 4.52 6.76
CA PHE A 801 -11.07 3.51 6.74
C PHE A 801 -9.72 4.05 7.22
N TYR A 802 -9.33 5.26 6.79
CA TYR A 802 -8.11 5.91 7.26
C TYR A 802 -8.23 6.50 8.67
N ALA A 803 -9.41 6.89 9.13
CA ALA A 803 -9.64 7.26 10.52
C ALA A 803 -9.42 6.06 11.47
N ILE A 804 -9.88 4.87 11.12
CA ILE A 804 -9.59 3.63 11.86
C ILE A 804 -8.09 3.31 11.79
N THR A 805 -7.50 3.35 10.59
CA THR A 805 -6.07 3.06 10.36
C THR A 805 -5.15 3.99 11.16
N GLY A 806 -5.47 5.28 11.20
CA GLY A 806 -4.75 6.31 11.95
C GLY A 806 -5.06 6.30 13.44
N GLY A 807 -6.29 5.98 13.85
CA GLY A 807 -6.64 5.78 15.26
C GLY A 807 -5.85 4.63 15.89
N LEU A 808 -5.72 3.50 15.18
CA LEU A 808 -4.87 2.38 15.59
C LEU A 808 -3.38 2.74 15.65
N PHE A 809 -2.90 3.59 14.73
CA PHE A 809 -1.54 4.13 14.80
C PHE A 809 -1.34 4.99 16.05
N LEU A 810 -2.25 5.95 16.28
CA LEU A 810 -2.18 6.92 17.36
C LEU A 810 -2.37 6.28 18.74
N GLU A 811 -3.21 5.26 18.87
CA GLU A 811 -3.42 4.52 20.12
C GLU A 811 -2.14 3.78 20.55
N ARG A 812 -1.46 3.10 19.61
CA ARG A 812 -0.14 2.52 19.86
C ARG A 812 0.93 3.58 20.09
N ALA A 813 0.94 4.66 19.31
CA ALA A 813 1.92 5.74 19.48
C ALA A 813 1.79 6.42 20.85
N TYR A 814 0.56 6.68 21.31
CA TYR A 814 0.26 7.18 22.66
C TYR A 814 0.74 6.22 23.73
N TYR A 815 0.42 4.91 23.62
CA TYR A 815 0.90 3.90 24.57
C TYR A 815 2.42 3.93 24.71
N TYR A 816 3.16 3.89 23.60
CA TYR A 816 4.61 3.88 23.63
C TYR A 816 5.25 5.24 23.96
N ALA A 817 4.57 6.36 23.73
CA ALA A 817 5.10 7.69 24.06
C ALA A 817 4.90 8.09 25.52
N PHE A 818 3.79 7.66 26.15
CA PHE A 818 3.35 8.18 27.46
C PHE A 818 3.00 7.10 28.52
N ALA A 819 2.69 5.87 28.12
CA ALA A 819 2.28 4.80 29.07
C ALA A 819 3.36 3.73 29.28
N ALA A 820 4.32 3.59 28.35
CA ALA A 820 5.33 2.53 28.36
C ALA A 820 6.57 2.82 29.22
N HIS A 821 6.64 3.95 29.95
CA HIS A 821 7.82 4.32 30.76
C HIS A 821 8.26 3.23 31.74
N HIS A 822 7.32 2.49 32.32
CA HIS A 822 7.57 1.35 33.21
C HIS A 822 8.35 0.18 32.56
N THR A 823 8.58 0.20 31.24
CA THR A 823 9.36 -0.80 30.49
C THR A 823 10.74 -0.32 30.05
N GLY A 824 11.08 0.98 30.21
CA GLY A 824 12.34 1.57 29.71
C GLY A 824 12.54 1.59 28.18
N ILE A 825 11.62 1.01 27.38
CA ILE A 825 11.83 0.83 25.93
C ILE A 825 11.97 2.14 25.15
N THR A 826 11.40 3.23 25.67
CA THR A 826 11.51 4.60 25.13
C THR A 826 12.88 5.22 25.27
N ASP A 827 13.74 4.62 26.09
CA ASP A 827 14.99 5.24 26.54
C ASP A 827 16.18 4.63 25.80
N THR A 828 16.01 3.41 25.25
CA THR A 828 16.80 2.90 24.12
C THR A 828 16.25 3.35 22.77
N THR A 829 14.94 3.21 22.51
CA THR A 829 14.36 3.48 21.18
C THR A 829 12.99 4.14 21.26
N ARG A 830 12.96 5.48 21.21
CA ARG A 830 11.72 6.25 21.20
C ARG A 830 11.02 6.25 19.85
N VAL A 831 11.72 6.70 18.79
CA VAL A 831 11.14 6.84 17.44
C VAL A 831 10.93 5.48 16.78
N GLY A 832 11.90 4.56 16.91
CA GLY A 832 11.83 3.24 16.30
C GLY A 832 10.68 2.39 16.85
N ILE A 833 10.46 2.39 18.18
CA ILE A 833 9.34 1.64 18.78
C ILE A 833 7.99 2.25 18.41
N ILE A 834 7.83 3.58 18.49
CA ILE A 834 6.58 4.26 18.15
C ILE A 834 6.21 4.02 16.69
N LEU A 835 7.16 4.22 15.76
CA LEU A 835 6.93 4.02 14.34
C LEU A 835 6.58 2.57 14.03
N SER A 836 7.39 1.61 14.51
CA SER A 836 7.18 0.18 14.23
C SER A 836 5.92 -0.40 14.87
N ARG A 837 5.46 0.12 16.01
CA ARG A 837 4.25 -0.37 16.70
C ARG A 837 2.97 0.32 16.24
N GLY A 838 3.02 1.62 15.92
CA GLY A 838 1.92 2.33 15.25
C GLY A 838 1.61 1.70 13.89
N THR A 839 2.63 1.58 13.03
CA THR A 839 2.49 0.93 11.71
C THR A 839 2.04 -0.53 11.83
N ALA A 840 2.54 -1.31 12.79
CA ALA A 840 2.14 -2.71 12.97
C ALA A 840 0.63 -2.88 13.19
N ALA A 841 -0.01 -2.00 13.98
CA ALA A 841 -1.45 -2.05 14.18
C ALA A 841 -2.21 -1.65 12.91
N SER A 842 -1.78 -0.58 12.24
CA SER A 842 -2.35 -0.14 10.96
C SER A 842 -2.27 -1.23 9.87
N ILE A 843 -1.10 -1.84 9.64
CA ILE A 843 -0.95 -2.90 8.63
C ILE A 843 -1.68 -4.18 9.03
N SER A 844 -1.79 -4.50 10.33
CA SER A 844 -2.60 -5.64 10.80
C SER A 844 -4.07 -5.48 10.43
N PHE A 845 -4.64 -4.29 10.65
CA PHE A 845 -5.99 -3.96 10.21
C PHE A 845 -6.10 -3.97 8.68
N MET A 846 -5.21 -3.29 7.96
CA MET A 846 -5.30 -3.14 6.51
C MET A 846 -5.15 -4.48 5.76
N PHE A 847 -4.15 -5.30 6.09
CA PHE A 847 -3.99 -6.63 5.48
C PHE A 847 -5.11 -7.58 5.86
N SER A 848 -5.77 -7.42 7.01
CA SER A 848 -6.95 -8.23 7.33
C SER A 848 -8.18 -7.80 6.51
N TYR A 849 -8.51 -6.50 6.54
CA TYR A 849 -9.74 -5.98 5.95
C TYR A 849 -9.69 -5.85 4.41
N ILE A 850 -8.50 -5.90 3.79
CA ILE A 850 -8.38 -5.99 2.33
C ILE A 850 -9.11 -7.21 1.75
N LEU A 851 -9.26 -8.30 2.50
CA LEU A 851 -10.02 -9.48 2.06
C LEU A 851 -11.48 -9.15 1.74
N LEU A 852 -12.12 -8.25 2.50
CA LEU A 852 -13.52 -7.88 2.31
C LEU A 852 -13.77 -7.25 0.95
N THR A 853 -12.78 -6.53 0.38
CA THR A 853 -12.86 -5.95 -0.98
C THR A 853 -12.91 -7.00 -2.10
N MET A 854 -12.64 -8.28 -1.78
CA MET A 854 -12.61 -9.41 -2.71
C MET A 854 -13.68 -10.47 -2.40
N CYS A 855 -14.62 -10.17 -1.49
CA CYS A 855 -15.81 -10.98 -1.21
C CYS A 855 -16.90 -10.70 -2.27
N ARG A 856 -16.78 -11.33 -3.44
CA ARG A 856 -17.51 -10.94 -4.65
C ARG A 856 -19.02 -11.17 -4.56
N ASN A 857 -19.47 -12.17 -3.82
CA ASN A 857 -20.88 -12.51 -3.65
C ASN A 857 -21.51 -11.63 -2.56
N LEU A 858 -20.79 -11.39 -1.45
CA LEU A 858 -21.23 -10.42 -0.44
C LEU A 858 -21.36 -9.01 -1.04
N ILE A 859 -20.36 -8.57 -1.82
CA ILE A 859 -20.41 -7.29 -2.56
C ILE A 859 -21.57 -7.27 -3.56
N THR A 860 -21.90 -8.39 -4.20
CA THR A 860 -23.07 -8.49 -5.11
C THR A 860 -24.37 -8.29 -4.34
N PHE A 861 -24.56 -9.01 -3.23
CA PHE A 861 -25.75 -8.90 -2.40
C PHE A 861 -25.95 -7.49 -1.83
N LEU A 862 -24.90 -6.90 -1.25
CA LEU A 862 -24.98 -5.56 -0.64
C LEU A 862 -25.20 -4.42 -1.65
N ARG A 863 -24.84 -4.62 -2.93
CA ARG A 863 -24.97 -3.64 -4.01
C ARG A 863 -26.41 -3.27 -4.35
N GLU A 864 -27.35 -4.20 -4.18
CA GLU A 864 -28.78 -3.95 -4.38
C GLU A 864 -29.48 -3.40 -3.12
N THR A 865 -28.85 -3.50 -1.94
CA THR A 865 -29.39 -2.92 -0.70
C THR A 865 -29.20 -1.39 -0.60
N PHE A 866 -29.94 -0.77 0.31
CA PHE A 866 -29.82 0.66 0.67
C PHE A 866 -28.38 1.09 1.03
N LEU A 867 -27.50 0.16 1.42
CA LEU A 867 -26.11 0.46 1.75
C LEU A 867 -25.33 1.01 0.54
N ASN A 868 -25.73 0.71 -0.70
CA ASN A 868 -25.10 1.28 -1.90
C ASN A 868 -25.28 2.82 -1.98
N CYS A 869 -26.28 3.40 -1.30
CA CYS A 869 -26.41 4.85 -1.15
C CYS A 869 -25.25 5.51 -0.38
N TYR A 870 -24.54 4.73 0.44
CA TYR A 870 -23.44 5.18 1.30
C TYR A 870 -22.08 4.59 0.88
N VAL A 871 -22.04 3.30 0.56
CA VAL A 871 -20.83 2.54 0.20
C VAL A 871 -20.79 2.28 -1.30
N PRO A 872 -19.74 2.70 -2.04
CA PRO A 872 -19.67 2.53 -3.49
C PRO A 872 -19.14 1.13 -3.84
N PHE A 873 -20.01 0.11 -3.74
CA PHE A 873 -19.63 -1.29 -3.92
C PHE A 873 -18.98 -1.61 -5.29
N ASP A 874 -19.38 -0.90 -6.36
CA ASP A 874 -18.74 -1.03 -7.69
C ASP A 874 -17.25 -0.69 -7.68
N ALA A 875 -16.79 0.20 -6.78
CA ALA A 875 -15.40 0.64 -6.67
C ALA A 875 -14.52 -0.26 -5.78
N ALA A 876 -15.04 -1.38 -5.25
CA ALA A 876 -14.32 -2.23 -4.31
C ALA A 876 -12.96 -2.73 -4.83
N VAL A 877 -12.84 -3.00 -6.13
CA VAL A 877 -11.59 -3.49 -6.77
C VAL A 877 -10.55 -2.37 -6.94
N ASP A 878 -10.96 -1.10 -6.99
CA ASP A 878 -10.05 0.04 -6.98
C ASP A 878 -9.68 0.44 -5.54
N PHE A 879 -10.64 0.34 -4.61
CA PHE A 879 -10.39 0.47 -3.16
C PHE A 879 -9.41 -0.60 -2.65
N HIS A 880 -9.48 -1.84 -3.15
CA HIS A 880 -8.46 -2.87 -2.91
C HIS A 880 -7.04 -2.38 -3.23
N ARG A 881 -6.85 -1.71 -4.39
CA ARG A 881 -5.54 -1.17 -4.79
C ARG A 881 -5.12 0.01 -3.92
N LEU A 882 -6.07 0.83 -3.45
CA LEU A 882 -5.79 1.90 -2.50
C LEU A 882 -5.31 1.36 -1.15
N ILE A 883 -6.01 0.37 -0.58
CA ILE A 883 -5.59 -0.31 0.66
C ILE A 883 -4.20 -0.93 0.47
N ALA A 884 -3.98 -1.67 -0.63
CA ALA A 884 -2.69 -2.26 -0.91
C ALA A 884 -1.57 -1.21 -1.01
N SER A 885 -1.81 -0.11 -1.74
CA SER A 885 -0.81 0.95 -1.96
C SER A 885 -0.39 1.64 -0.66
N THR A 886 -1.33 1.88 0.25
CA THR A 886 -1.02 2.46 1.57
C THR A 886 -0.43 1.41 2.52
N ALA A 887 -0.86 0.15 2.45
CA ALA A 887 -0.34 -0.93 3.29
C ALA A 887 1.15 -1.19 3.05
N ILE A 888 1.63 -1.16 1.79
CA ILE A 888 3.06 -1.33 1.51
C ILE A 888 3.89 -0.13 2.00
N VAL A 889 3.38 1.10 1.91
CA VAL A 889 4.06 2.29 2.47
C VAL A 889 4.19 2.18 3.99
N LEU A 890 3.13 1.81 4.70
CA LEU A 890 3.18 1.58 6.14
C LEU A 890 4.04 0.36 6.52
N THR A 891 4.15 -0.65 5.65
CA THR A 891 5.05 -1.80 5.86
C THR A 891 6.52 -1.41 5.69
N VAL A 892 6.86 -0.55 4.73
CA VAL A 892 8.22 0.01 4.62
C VAL A 892 8.57 0.82 5.87
N LEU A 893 7.67 1.67 6.35
CA LEU A 893 7.87 2.43 7.59
C LEU A 893 7.98 1.52 8.83
N HIS A 894 7.21 0.43 8.88
CA HIS A 894 7.30 -0.60 9.91
C HIS A 894 8.70 -1.24 9.94
N SER A 895 9.19 -1.68 8.78
CA SER A 895 10.51 -2.27 8.64
C SER A 895 11.63 -1.29 8.94
N VAL A 896 11.54 -0.02 8.50
CA VAL A 896 12.51 1.03 8.86
C VAL A 896 12.55 1.27 10.38
N GLY A 897 11.39 1.32 11.04
CA GLY A 897 11.32 1.40 12.50
C GLY A 897 12.00 0.21 13.19
N HIS A 898 11.83 -1.00 12.67
CA HIS A 898 12.53 -2.19 13.18
C HIS A 898 14.03 -2.22 12.83
N VAL A 899 14.48 -1.70 11.70
CA VAL A 899 15.92 -1.55 11.37
C VAL A 899 16.61 -0.62 12.38
N VAL A 900 15.96 0.49 12.73
CA VAL A 900 16.44 1.39 13.80
C VAL A 900 16.47 0.68 15.16
N ASN A 901 15.43 -0.07 15.51
CA ASN A 901 15.41 -0.87 16.73
C ASN A 901 16.57 -1.89 16.78
N VAL A 902 16.81 -2.64 15.70
CA VAL A 902 17.88 -3.66 15.63
C VAL A 902 19.26 -3.04 15.76
N TYR A 903 19.51 -1.86 15.18
CA TYR A 903 20.75 -1.11 15.42
C TYR A 903 20.90 -0.77 16.90
N LEU A 904 19.87 -0.15 17.50
CA LEU A 904 19.89 0.29 18.90
C LEU A 904 20.03 -0.88 19.88
N PHE A 905 19.41 -2.03 19.60
CA PHE A 905 19.61 -3.26 20.38
C PHE A 905 21.00 -3.87 20.20
N SER A 906 21.64 -3.68 19.04
CA SER A 906 23.04 -4.11 18.82
C SER A 906 24.08 -3.21 19.51
N ILE A 907 23.69 -2.04 20.05
CA ILE A 907 24.52 -1.14 20.86
C ILE A 907 24.00 -0.92 22.30
N SER A 908 22.95 -1.64 22.70
CA SER A 908 22.47 -1.69 24.08
C SER A 908 23.22 -2.79 24.84
N PRO A 909 23.62 -2.62 26.11
CA PRO A 909 24.27 -3.68 26.88
C PRO A 909 23.31 -4.83 27.20
N LEU A 910 23.85 -6.00 27.54
CA LEU A 910 23.08 -7.19 27.90
C LEU A 910 22.10 -6.95 29.07
N SER A 911 22.49 -6.14 30.06
CA SER A 911 21.63 -5.72 31.18
C SER A 911 20.34 -5.05 30.71
N VAL A 912 20.46 -4.04 29.85
CA VAL A 912 19.32 -3.32 29.25
C VAL A 912 18.51 -4.24 28.34
N LEU A 913 19.14 -5.09 27.53
CA LEU A 913 18.43 -6.06 26.71
C LEU A 913 17.64 -7.08 27.55
N SER A 914 18.16 -7.48 28.71
CA SER A 914 17.48 -8.37 29.66
C SER A 914 16.29 -7.70 30.35
N CYS A 915 16.39 -6.41 30.67
CA CYS A 915 15.24 -5.63 31.15
C CYS A 915 14.15 -5.46 30.08
N LEU A 916 14.53 -5.25 28.80
CA LEU A 916 13.59 -5.08 27.69
C LEU A 916 12.96 -6.41 27.23
N PHE A 917 13.71 -7.51 27.32
CA PHE A 917 13.30 -8.84 26.84
C PHE A 917 13.65 -9.96 27.85
N PRO A 918 13.04 -10.00 29.06
CA PRO A 918 13.44 -10.94 30.13
C PRO A 918 13.25 -12.42 29.79
N GLY A 919 12.38 -12.73 28.81
CA GLY A 919 12.18 -14.09 28.30
C GLY A 919 13.12 -14.49 27.15
N LEU A 920 14.13 -13.68 26.84
CA LEU A 920 15.03 -13.85 25.70
C LEU A 920 16.51 -13.62 26.06
N PHE A 921 16.78 -12.72 27.02
CA PHE A 921 18.13 -12.47 27.55
C PHE A 921 18.14 -12.54 29.07
N HIS A 922 19.30 -12.94 29.60
CA HIS A 922 19.63 -12.96 31.01
C HIS A 922 20.99 -12.27 31.16
N ASP A 923 21.15 -11.43 32.18
CA ASP A 923 22.38 -10.70 32.41
C ASP A 923 23.32 -11.53 33.30
N ASP A 924 24.22 -12.25 32.65
CA ASP A 924 25.24 -13.11 33.27
C ASP A 924 26.57 -12.36 33.54
N GLY A 925 26.62 -11.05 33.28
CA GLY A 925 27.83 -10.25 33.36
C GLY A 925 28.78 -10.40 32.17
N SER A 926 28.39 -11.10 31.09
CA SER A 926 29.15 -11.11 29.83
C SER A 926 29.06 -9.79 29.06
N GLU A 927 28.05 -8.94 29.38
CA GLU A 927 27.82 -7.55 28.94
C GLU A 927 27.55 -7.34 27.43
N PHE A 928 28.18 -8.12 26.54
CA PHE A 928 28.06 -8.00 25.09
C PHE A 928 26.65 -8.42 24.57
N PRO A 929 26.00 -7.59 23.74
CA PRO A 929 24.71 -7.92 23.13
C PRO A 929 24.81 -8.80 21.88
N GLN A 930 23.66 -9.38 21.50
CA GLN A 930 23.51 -10.08 20.22
C GLN A 930 23.63 -9.13 19.03
N LYS A 931 24.40 -9.57 18.02
CA LYS A 931 24.70 -8.80 16.79
C LYS A 931 23.48 -8.68 15.88
N TYR A 932 23.43 -7.65 15.04
CA TYR A 932 22.31 -7.36 14.12
C TYR A 932 21.82 -8.55 13.27
N TYR A 933 22.71 -9.45 12.83
CA TYR A 933 22.33 -10.62 12.01
C TYR A 933 21.55 -11.67 12.81
N TRP A 934 21.79 -11.76 14.12
CA TRP A 934 21.00 -12.61 15.02
C TRP A 934 19.56 -12.10 15.05
N TRP A 935 19.38 -10.79 15.23
CA TRP A 935 18.08 -10.13 15.19
C TRP A 935 17.35 -10.32 13.85
N PHE A 936 18.02 -10.15 12.71
CA PHE A 936 17.37 -10.28 11.39
C PHE A 936 17.09 -11.73 10.95
N PHE A 937 17.93 -12.70 11.33
CA PHE A 937 17.89 -14.04 10.72
C PHE A 937 17.77 -15.20 11.70
N GLN A 938 18.08 -14.99 12.99
CA GLN A 938 17.99 -16.02 14.04
C GLN A 938 16.79 -15.81 14.98
N THR A 939 16.11 -14.65 14.95
CA THR A 939 14.81 -14.46 15.62
C THR A 939 13.63 -14.72 14.67
N VAL A 940 12.54 -15.25 15.23
CA VAL A 940 11.29 -15.50 14.47
C VAL A 940 10.72 -14.22 13.83
N PRO A 941 10.59 -13.07 14.54
CA PRO A 941 10.08 -11.83 13.93
C PRO A 941 11.00 -11.27 12.83
N GLY A 942 12.33 -11.39 13.00
CA GLY A 942 13.30 -10.99 11.99
C GLY A 942 13.14 -11.79 10.70
N LEU A 943 13.31 -13.11 10.79
CA LEU A 943 13.32 -14.00 9.63
C LEU A 943 11.99 -13.93 8.86
N THR A 944 10.86 -13.96 9.57
CA THR A 944 9.53 -13.79 8.95
C THR A 944 9.36 -12.42 8.32
N GLY A 945 9.87 -11.35 8.93
CA GLY A 945 9.83 -9.99 8.37
C GLY A 945 10.61 -9.86 7.07
N VAL A 946 11.80 -10.47 6.98
CA VAL A 946 12.61 -10.53 5.75
C VAL A 946 11.87 -11.28 4.64
N VAL A 947 11.30 -12.46 4.94
CA VAL A 947 10.55 -13.24 3.95
C VAL A 947 9.25 -12.53 3.54
N LEU A 948 8.56 -11.85 4.46
CA LEU A 948 7.37 -11.04 4.16
C LEU A 948 7.71 -9.89 3.20
N LEU A 949 8.84 -9.18 3.39
CA LEU A 949 9.29 -8.13 2.47
C LEU A 949 9.57 -8.67 1.07
N LEU A 950 10.19 -9.85 0.96
CA LEU A 950 10.43 -10.51 -0.32
C LEU A 950 9.12 -10.93 -1.02
N VAL A 951 8.18 -11.53 -0.27
CA VAL A 951 6.86 -11.91 -0.79
C VAL A 951 6.07 -10.68 -1.24
N LEU A 952 6.08 -9.59 -0.47
CA LEU A 952 5.47 -8.31 -0.82
C LEU A 952 6.08 -7.71 -2.08
N ALA A 953 7.41 -7.69 -2.21
CA ALA A 953 8.10 -7.20 -3.41
C ALA A 953 7.62 -7.97 -4.66
N ILE A 954 7.59 -9.31 -4.59
CA ILE A 954 7.13 -10.19 -5.67
C ILE A 954 5.65 -9.95 -6.01
N MET A 955 4.77 -9.88 -5.00
CA MET A 955 3.34 -9.63 -5.20
C MET A 955 3.09 -8.27 -5.86
N TYR A 956 3.68 -7.19 -5.35
CA TYR A 956 3.37 -5.83 -5.79
C TYR A 956 3.95 -5.49 -7.17
N VAL A 957 5.18 -5.94 -7.48
CA VAL A 957 5.78 -5.72 -8.80
C VAL A 957 4.96 -6.41 -9.89
N PHE A 958 4.63 -7.69 -9.73
CA PHE A 958 3.87 -8.44 -10.73
C PHE A 958 2.39 -8.05 -10.81
N ALA A 959 1.80 -7.54 -9.71
CA ALA A 959 0.44 -6.98 -9.72
C ALA A 959 0.34 -5.55 -10.27
N SER A 960 1.47 -4.89 -10.54
CA SER A 960 1.48 -3.56 -11.14
C SER A 960 0.80 -3.53 -12.51
N HIS A 961 0.24 -2.37 -12.87
CA HIS A 961 -0.52 -2.19 -14.12
C HIS A 961 0.32 -2.50 -15.39
N HIS A 962 1.64 -2.32 -15.35
CA HIS A 962 2.54 -2.68 -16.45
C HIS A 962 2.65 -4.20 -16.61
N PHE A 963 3.09 -4.92 -15.57
CA PHE A 963 3.29 -6.38 -15.67
C PHE A 963 1.97 -7.15 -15.81
N ARG A 964 0.85 -6.63 -15.29
CA ARG A 964 -0.50 -7.19 -15.54
C ARG A 964 -0.95 -7.05 -17.00
N ARG A 965 -0.45 -6.07 -17.77
CA ARG A 965 -0.62 -6.02 -19.24
C ARG A 965 0.24 -7.09 -19.92
N CYS A 966 1.51 -7.23 -19.53
CA CYS A 966 2.46 -8.15 -20.17
C CYS A 966 2.17 -9.64 -19.90
N SER A 967 1.84 -10.03 -18.67
CA SER A 967 1.73 -11.44 -18.27
C SER A 967 0.65 -11.68 -17.21
N PHE A 968 -0.56 -11.96 -17.67
CA PHE A 968 -1.71 -12.15 -16.79
C PHE A 968 -1.63 -13.41 -15.91
N ARG A 969 -1.09 -14.51 -16.44
CA ARG A 969 -0.77 -15.72 -15.63
C ARG A 969 0.37 -15.46 -14.64
N GLY A 970 1.29 -14.55 -14.95
CA GLY A 970 2.32 -14.10 -14.00
C GLY A 970 1.71 -13.38 -12.80
N PHE A 971 0.81 -12.42 -13.06
CA PHE A 971 0.03 -11.73 -12.02
C PHE A 971 -0.68 -12.72 -11.08
N TRP A 972 -1.46 -13.67 -11.59
CA TRP A 972 -2.18 -14.61 -10.72
C TRP A 972 -1.25 -15.53 -9.92
N LEU A 973 -0.18 -16.05 -10.54
CA LEU A 973 0.79 -16.93 -9.87
C LEU A 973 1.44 -16.23 -8.65
N THR A 974 1.87 -14.97 -8.80
CA THR A 974 2.47 -14.24 -7.68
C THR A 974 1.43 -13.70 -6.71
N HIS A 975 0.25 -13.27 -7.17
CA HIS A 975 -0.79 -12.74 -6.30
C HIS A 975 -1.34 -13.83 -5.34
N HIS A 976 -1.36 -15.10 -5.75
CA HIS A 976 -1.68 -16.24 -4.88
C HIS A 976 -0.74 -16.41 -3.66
N LEU A 977 0.43 -15.77 -3.65
CA LEU A 977 1.31 -15.72 -2.46
C LEU A 977 0.66 -15.00 -1.25
N TYR A 978 -0.53 -14.38 -1.42
CA TYR A 978 -1.31 -13.86 -0.28
C TYR A 978 -1.53 -14.92 0.82
N ILE A 979 -1.64 -16.20 0.45
CA ILE A 979 -1.84 -17.31 1.41
C ILE A 979 -0.59 -17.46 2.30
N LEU A 980 0.59 -17.51 1.67
CA LEU A 980 1.88 -17.57 2.36
C LEU A 980 2.11 -16.30 3.20
N LEU A 981 1.74 -15.13 2.68
CA LEU A 981 1.79 -13.85 3.40
C LEU A 981 0.97 -13.88 4.69
N TYR A 982 -0.25 -14.43 4.69
CA TYR A 982 -1.05 -14.52 5.92
C TYR A 982 -0.50 -15.55 6.91
N VAL A 983 0.00 -16.70 6.44
CA VAL A 983 0.69 -17.67 7.30
C VAL A 983 1.90 -17.03 7.97
N LEU A 984 2.72 -16.31 7.21
CA LEU A 984 3.89 -15.58 7.74
C LEU A 984 3.50 -14.43 8.67
N LEU A 985 2.42 -13.68 8.41
CA LEU A 985 1.94 -12.61 9.32
C LEU A 985 1.46 -13.16 10.68
N ILE A 986 0.85 -14.35 10.71
CA ILE A 986 0.49 -15.04 11.96
C ILE A 986 1.75 -15.40 12.76
N ILE A 987 2.76 -16.00 12.12
CA ILE A 987 4.02 -16.41 12.76
C ILE A 987 4.88 -15.20 13.16
N HIS A 988 4.88 -14.13 12.36
CA HIS A 988 5.67 -12.92 12.61
C HIS A 988 5.34 -12.25 13.95
N GLY A 989 4.07 -12.29 14.35
CA GLY A 989 3.63 -11.82 15.67
C GLY A 989 3.70 -12.86 16.79
N SER A 990 3.79 -14.17 16.48
CA SER A 990 3.50 -15.23 17.47
C SER A 990 4.55 -15.36 18.57
N PHE A 991 5.79 -14.92 18.32
CA PHE A 991 6.86 -14.93 19.33
C PHE A 991 6.68 -13.87 20.44
N ALA A 992 5.65 -13.01 20.36
CA ALA A 992 5.26 -12.03 21.37
C ALA A 992 6.34 -11.04 21.86
N LEU A 993 7.49 -10.95 21.16
CA LEU A 993 8.75 -10.27 21.52
C LEU A 993 8.62 -8.90 22.22
N ILE A 994 7.60 -8.11 21.86
CA ILE A 994 7.38 -6.77 22.41
C ILE A 994 5.99 -6.69 23.06
N GLN A 995 4.98 -7.26 22.38
CA GLN A 995 3.59 -7.34 22.83
C GLN A 995 2.97 -8.62 22.27
N LEU A 996 1.97 -9.16 22.98
CA LEU A 996 1.16 -10.30 22.55
C LEU A 996 0.64 -10.10 21.11
N PRO A 997 0.55 -11.17 20.30
CA PRO A 997 0.03 -11.10 18.94
C PRO A 997 -1.40 -10.54 18.93
N ARG A 998 -1.65 -9.60 18.02
CA ARG A 998 -3.01 -9.06 17.75
C ARG A 998 -3.46 -9.29 16.31
N PHE A 999 -2.57 -9.73 15.40
CA PHE A 999 -2.90 -9.90 13.98
C PHE A 999 -4.08 -10.86 13.75
N HIS A 1000 -4.08 -12.02 14.43
CA HIS A 1000 -5.18 -12.99 14.33
C HIS A 1000 -6.54 -12.42 14.76
N ILE A 1001 -6.58 -11.44 15.68
CA ILE A 1001 -7.82 -10.79 16.13
C ILE A 1001 -8.43 -9.96 14.99
N PHE A 1002 -7.60 -9.17 14.28
CA PHE A 1002 -8.04 -8.43 13.10
C PHE A 1002 -8.37 -9.35 11.92
N PHE A 1003 -7.63 -10.46 11.76
CA PHE A 1003 -7.71 -11.37 10.62
C PHE A 1003 -8.93 -12.30 10.66
N LEU A 1004 -9.33 -12.78 11.85
CA LEU A 1004 -10.32 -13.84 12.02
C LEU A 1004 -11.65 -13.57 11.27
N VAL A 1005 -12.29 -12.43 11.51
CA VAL A 1005 -13.60 -12.12 10.93
C VAL A 1005 -13.52 -11.89 9.41
N PRO A 1006 -12.60 -11.05 8.87
CA PRO A 1006 -12.41 -10.94 7.41
C PRO A 1006 -12.06 -12.26 6.72
N ALA A 1007 -11.25 -13.12 7.36
CA ALA A 1007 -10.87 -14.42 6.81
C ALA A 1007 -12.06 -15.40 6.73
N ILE A 1008 -12.90 -15.45 7.76
CA ILE A 1008 -14.14 -16.26 7.76
C ILE A 1008 -15.10 -15.78 6.66
N ILE A 1009 -15.32 -14.46 6.55
CA ILE A 1009 -16.21 -13.89 5.53
C ILE A 1009 -15.68 -14.18 4.12
N TYR A 1010 -14.37 -14.04 3.89
CA TYR A 1010 -13.73 -14.37 2.61
C TYR A 1010 -13.80 -15.87 2.29
N GLY A 1011 -13.57 -16.74 3.28
CA GLY A 1011 -13.71 -18.19 3.13
C GLY A 1011 -15.13 -18.58 2.71
N GLY A 1012 -16.15 -18.06 3.40
CA GLY A 1012 -17.56 -18.24 3.03
C GLY A 1012 -17.87 -17.73 1.62
N ASP A 1013 -17.40 -16.54 1.26
CA ASP A 1013 -17.54 -16.00 -0.10
C ASP A 1013 -16.91 -16.90 -1.17
N LYS A 1014 -15.75 -17.52 -0.89
CA LYS A 1014 -15.13 -18.48 -1.81
C LYS A 1014 -15.88 -19.80 -1.88
N LEU A 1015 -16.40 -20.33 -0.78
CA LEU A 1015 -17.26 -21.52 -0.80
C LEU A 1015 -18.52 -21.29 -1.63
N VAL A 1016 -19.20 -20.14 -1.46
CA VAL A 1016 -20.35 -19.74 -2.29
C VAL A 1016 -19.96 -19.44 -3.75
N SER A 1017 -18.71 -19.07 -4.01
CA SER A 1017 -18.15 -18.93 -5.36
C SER A 1017 -17.75 -20.27 -5.99
N LEU A 1018 -17.64 -21.34 -5.21
CA LEU A 1018 -17.28 -22.69 -5.66
C LEU A 1018 -18.52 -23.57 -5.86
N SER A 1019 -19.55 -23.41 -5.02
CA SER A 1019 -20.82 -24.16 -5.13
C SER A 1019 -21.65 -23.81 -6.37
N ARG A 1020 -21.49 -22.61 -6.95
CA ARG A 1020 -22.18 -22.25 -8.20
C ARG A 1020 -21.57 -22.97 -9.41
N LYS A 1021 -22.45 -23.69 -10.12
CA LYS A 1021 -22.17 -24.31 -11.43
C LYS A 1021 -21.90 -23.21 -12.47
N LYS A 1022 -20.65 -23.11 -12.94
CA LYS A 1022 -20.31 -22.31 -14.12
C LYS A 1022 -20.63 -23.09 -15.38
N VAL A 1023 -21.20 -22.42 -16.37
CA VAL A 1023 -21.69 -23.06 -17.61
C VAL A 1023 -20.77 -22.70 -18.77
N GLU A 1024 -20.28 -23.70 -19.48
CA GLU A 1024 -19.51 -23.53 -20.72
C GLU A 1024 -20.46 -23.24 -21.89
N ILE A 1025 -20.18 -22.21 -22.67
CA ILE A 1025 -21.05 -21.70 -23.75
C ILE A 1025 -20.26 -21.38 -25.02
N SER A 1026 -20.93 -21.54 -26.17
CA SER A 1026 -20.42 -21.20 -27.49
C SER A 1026 -20.74 -19.76 -27.87
N VAL A 1027 -19.82 -19.06 -28.54
CA VAL A 1027 -20.09 -17.75 -29.16
C VAL A 1027 -20.60 -17.96 -30.58
N VAL A 1028 -21.72 -17.33 -30.90
CA VAL A 1028 -22.45 -17.45 -32.17
C VAL A 1028 -22.04 -16.35 -33.15
N LYS A 1029 -21.83 -15.12 -32.66
CA LYS A 1029 -21.38 -13.98 -33.47
C LYS A 1029 -20.51 -13.04 -32.62
N ALA A 1030 -19.45 -12.51 -33.22
CA ALA A 1030 -18.71 -11.37 -32.68
C ALA A 1030 -18.69 -10.23 -33.70
N GLU A 1031 -18.92 -8.99 -33.24
CA GLU A 1031 -18.71 -7.78 -34.04
C GLU A 1031 -17.82 -6.77 -33.30
N LEU A 1032 -16.87 -6.19 -34.01
CA LEU A 1032 -16.09 -5.05 -33.53
C LEU A 1032 -16.78 -3.77 -33.98
N LEU A 1033 -17.54 -3.17 -33.06
CA LEU A 1033 -18.20 -1.88 -33.28
C LEU A 1033 -17.18 -0.72 -33.10
N PRO A 1034 -17.49 0.49 -33.63
CA PRO A 1034 -16.68 1.70 -33.48
C PRO A 1034 -16.35 2.07 -32.02
N SER A 1035 -15.38 2.97 -31.84
CA SER A 1035 -14.96 3.49 -30.52
C SER A 1035 -14.67 2.40 -29.45
N GLY A 1036 -14.19 1.24 -29.88
CA GLY A 1036 -13.66 0.20 -28.99
C GLY A 1036 -14.70 -0.68 -28.27
N VAL A 1037 -15.93 -0.79 -28.80
CA VAL A 1037 -16.97 -1.67 -28.25
C VAL A 1037 -17.02 -3.00 -29.01
N THR A 1038 -16.98 -4.12 -28.29
CA THR A 1038 -17.06 -5.48 -28.86
C THR A 1038 -18.42 -6.06 -28.51
N TYR A 1039 -19.23 -6.35 -29.53
CA TYR A 1039 -20.50 -7.03 -29.39
C TYR A 1039 -20.28 -8.54 -29.48
N LEU A 1040 -20.69 -9.27 -28.45
CA LEU A 1040 -20.66 -10.74 -28.44
C LEU A 1040 -22.09 -11.26 -28.29
N ARG A 1041 -22.51 -12.15 -29.21
CA ARG A 1041 -23.76 -12.90 -29.13
C ARG A 1041 -23.45 -14.39 -28.97
N PHE A 1042 -24.00 -15.02 -27.95
CA PHE A 1042 -23.66 -16.38 -27.54
C PHE A 1042 -24.88 -17.22 -27.18
N GLN A 1043 -24.71 -18.54 -27.22
CA GLN A 1043 -25.77 -19.50 -27.00
C GLN A 1043 -26.30 -19.39 -25.56
N ARG A 1044 -27.63 -19.28 -25.43
CA ARG A 1044 -28.31 -19.31 -24.13
C ARG A 1044 -28.31 -20.74 -23.57
N PRO A 1045 -27.87 -20.98 -22.32
CA PRO A 1045 -27.98 -22.30 -21.72
C PRO A 1045 -29.44 -22.75 -21.53
N GLN A 1046 -29.69 -24.05 -21.61
CA GLN A 1046 -30.97 -24.63 -21.18
C GLN A 1046 -31.21 -24.31 -19.69
N GLY A 1047 -32.42 -23.84 -19.37
CA GLY A 1047 -32.77 -23.38 -18.02
C GLY A 1047 -32.20 -22.01 -17.62
N PHE A 1048 -31.59 -21.25 -18.54
CA PHE A 1048 -31.12 -19.89 -18.24
C PHE A 1048 -32.27 -18.87 -18.33
N GLU A 1049 -32.94 -18.65 -17.20
CA GLU A 1049 -33.90 -17.57 -17.01
C GLU A 1049 -33.22 -16.33 -16.41
N TYR A 1050 -33.62 -15.15 -16.87
CA TYR A 1050 -33.12 -13.87 -16.37
C TYR A 1050 -34.16 -12.76 -16.58
N LYS A 1051 -34.02 -11.66 -15.84
CA LYS A 1051 -34.83 -10.44 -15.96
C LYS A 1051 -34.02 -9.31 -16.58
N SER A 1052 -34.70 -8.39 -17.26
CA SER A 1052 -34.10 -7.26 -17.96
C SER A 1052 -33.28 -6.38 -17.01
N GLY A 1053 -32.08 -5.99 -17.45
CA GLY A 1053 -31.12 -5.23 -16.65
C GLY A 1053 -30.20 -6.06 -15.74
N GLN A 1054 -30.44 -7.37 -15.61
CA GLN A 1054 -29.49 -8.28 -14.94
C GLN A 1054 -28.14 -8.37 -15.69
N TRP A 1055 -27.13 -8.84 -14.97
CA TRP A 1055 -25.76 -8.96 -15.45
C TRP A 1055 -25.18 -10.34 -15.18
N VAL A 1056 -24.16 -10.72 -15.94
CA VAL A 1056 -23.48 -12.01 -15.86
C VAL A 1056 -21.99 -11.79 -15.67
N ARG A 1057 -21.29 -12.82 -15.21
CA ARG A 1057 -19.82 -12.87 -15.26
C ARG A 1057 -19.39 -13.83 -16.35
N ILE A 1058 -18.43 -13.41 -17.17
CA ILE A 1058 -17.80 -14.29 -18.18
C ILE A 1058 -16.30 -14.47 -17.91
N ALA A 1059 -15.79 -15.65 -18.23
CA ALA A 1059 -14.36 -15.94 -18.35
C ALA A 1059 -14.06 -16.55 -19.74
N CYS A 1060 -12.86 -16.29 -20.28
CA CYS A 1060 -12.42 -16.82 -21.57
C CYS A 1060 -11.06 -17.50 -21.40
N LEU A 1061 -11.00 -18.83 -21.56
CA LEU A 1061 -9.76 -19.59 -21.31
C LEU A 1061 -8.67 -19.34 -22.37
N ALA A 1062 -9.04 -18.92 -23.59
CA ALA A 1062 -8.09 -18.58 -24.65
C ALA A 1062 -7.15 -17.40 -24.29
N LEU A 1063 -7.53 -16.56 -23.31
CA LEU A 1063 -6.64 -15.55 -22.73
C LEU A 1063 -5.49 -16.15 -21.89
N GLY A 1064 -5.54 -17.44 -21.58
CA GLY A 1064 -4.70 -18.08 -20.57
C GLY A 1064 -5.07 -17.70 -19.13
N THR A 1065 -6.35 -17.37 -18.90
CA THR A 1065 -6.86 -16.82 -17.63
C THR A 1065 -8.20 -17.42 -17.24
N THR A 1066 -8.39 -17.71 -15.95
CA THR A 1066 -9.67 -18.13 -15.35
C THR A 1066 -10.44 -16.96 -14.71
N GLU A 1067 -10.20 -15.72 -15.18
CA GLU A 1067 -10.75 -14.52 -14.55
C GLU A 1067 -12.18 -14.22 -15.04
N TYR A 1068 -13.10 -14.05 -14.09
CA TYR A 1068 -14.52 -13.75 -14.31
C TYR A 1068 -14.79 -12.24 -14.21
N HIS A 1069 -15.25 -11.63 -15.31
CA HIS A 1069 -15.55 -10.19 -15.42
C HIS A 1069 -17.06 -9.93 -15.57
N PRO A 1070 -17.64 -8.95 -14.85
CA PRO A 1070 -19.08 -8.66 -14.88
C PRO A 1070 -19.48 -7.78 -16.07
N PHE A 1071 -20.55 -8.16 -16.78
CA PHE A 1071 -21.15 -7.36 -17.86
C PHE A 1071 -22.69 -7.50 -17.86
N THR A 1072 -23.38 -6.40 -18.11
CA THR A 1072 -24.85 -6.36 -18.23
C THR A 1072 -25.33 -7.02 -19.52
N LEU A 1073 -26.38 -7.85 -19.43
CA LEU A 1073 -27.02 -8.44 -20.59
C LEU A 1073 -27.74 -7.36 -21.40
N THR A 1074 -27.43 -7.25 -22.70
CA THR A 1074 -28.07 -6.32 -23.66
C THR A 1074 -29.09 -7.02 -24.57
N SER A 1075 -29.26 -8.32 -24.38
CA SER A 1075 -30.40 -9.09 -24.90
C SER A 1075 -31.61 -8.93 -23.98
N ALA A 1076 -32.82 -9.13 -24.53
CA ALA A 1076 -34.04 -9.22 -23.73
C ALA A 1076 -34.32 -10.66 -23.26
N PRO A 1077 -35.08 -10.88 -22.16
CA PRO A 1077 -35.40 -12.21 -21.64
C PRO A 1077 -36.09 -13.16 -22.63
N HIS A 1078 -36.71 -12.64 -23.69
CA HIS A 1078 -37.36 -13.39 -24.76
C HIS A 1078 -36.43 -13.76 -25.94
N GLU A 1079 -35.14 -13.32 -25.94
CA GLU A 1079 -34.19 -13.71 -26.98
C GLU A 1079 -33.60 -15.12 -26.72
N ASP A 1080 -33.52 -15.95 -27.76
CA ASP A 1080 -32.90 -17.29 -27.72
C ASP A 1080 -31.37 -17.26 -27.52
N THR A 1081 -30.77 -16.08 -27.63
CA THR A 1081 -29.34 -15.86 -27.47
C THR A 1081 -29.09 -14.73 -26.48
N LEU A 1082 -27.96 -14.84 -25.77
CA LEU A 1082 -27.51 -13.81 -24.84
C LEU A 1082 -26.56 -12.87 -25.58
N SER A 1083 -26.60 -11.57 -25.25
CA SER A 1083 -25.67 -10.60 -25.83
C SER A 1083 -25.03 -9.65 -24.81
N LEU A 1084 -23.79 -9.26 -25.08
CA LEU A 1084 -23.00 -8.32 -24.28
C LEU A 1084 -22.31 -7.28 -25.17
N HIS A 1085 -22.31 -6.02 -24.71
CA HIS A 1085 -21.52 -4.93 -25.30
C HIS A 1085 -20.32 -4.60 -24.39
N ILE A 1086 -19.13 -5.09 -24.77
CA ILE A 1086 -17.91 -5.03 -23.95
C ILE A 1086 -17.00 -3.90 -24.44
N ARG A 1087 -16.79 -2.88 -23.61
CA ARG A 1087 -15.84 -1.78 -23.88
C ARG A 1087 -14.40 -2.21 -23.60
N ALA A 1088 -13.46 -1.81 -24.46
CA ALA A 1088 -12.02 -2.00 -24.27
C ALA A 1088 -11.42 -1.07 -23.17
N ALA A 1089 -11.89 -1.20 -21.93
CA ALA A 1089 -11.54 -0.33 -20.80
C ALA A 1089 -10.24 -0.73 -20.07
N GLY A 1090 -9.70 -1.92 -20.32
CA GLY A 1090 -8.49 -2.43 -19.65
C GLY A 1090 -7.93 -3.72 -20.25
N PRO A 1091 -6.83 -4.26 -19.70
CA PRO A 1091 -6.00 -5.26 -20.38
C PRO A 1091 -6.74 -6.54 -20.77
N TRP A 1092 -7.66 -7.00 -19.92
CA TRP A 1092 -8.48 -8.18 -20.18
C TRP A 1092 -9.49 -7.93 -21.32
N THR A 1093 -10.17 -6.78 -21.33
CA THR A 1093 -11.16 -6.43 -22.36
C THR A 1093 -10.52 -6.09 -23.72
N THR A 1094 -9.35 -5.46 -23.74
CA THR A 1094 -8.62 -5.19 -24.99
C THR A 1094 -8.14 -6.50 -25.62
N ARG A 1095 -7.56 -7.40 -24.80
CA ARG A 1095 -7.14 -8.72 -25.27
C ARG A 1095 -8.32 -9.64 -25.63
N LEU A 1096 -9.49 -9.47 -25.01
CA LEU A 1096 -10.72 -10.11 -25.47
C LEU A 1096 -11.13 -9.59 -26.86
N ARG A 1097 -11.07 -8.27 -27.10
CA ARG A 1097 -11.33 -7.70 -28.44
C ARG A 1097 -10.36 -8.29 -29.46
N GLU A 1098 -9.05 -8.26 -29.20
CA GLU A 1098 -8.00 -8.82 -30.05
C GLU A 1098 -8.28 -10.28 -30.44
N ILE A 1099 -8.58 -11.15 -29.47
CA ILE A 1099 -8.84 -12.58 -29.70
C ILE A 1099 -10.11 -12.83 -30.53
N TYR A 1100 -11.11 -11.95 -30.46
CA TYR A 1100 -12.34 -12.05 -31.25
C TYR A 1100 -12.32 -11.18 -32.52
N SER A 1101 -11.21 -10.51 -32.85
CA SER A 1101 -11.01 -9.78 -34.11
C SER A 1101 -10.88 -10.70 -35.32
N ALA A 1102 -10.35 -11.91 -35.14
CA ALA A 1102 -10.00 -12.82 -36.22
C ALA A 1102 -11.14 -13.80 -36.55
N PRO A 1103 -11.80 -13.67 -37.71
CA PRO A 1103 -12.42 -14.83 -38.33
C PRO A 1103 -11.30 -15.75 -38.84
N THR A 1104 -11.15 -16.94 -38.27
CA THR A 1104 -10.22 -17.93 -38.81
C THR A 1104 -10.62 -18.25 -40.25
N GLY A 1105 -9.66 -18.25 -41.18
CA GLY A 1105 -9.90 -18.22 -42.62
C GLY A 1105 -10.41 -19.53 -43.25
N ASP A 1106 -11.46 -20.15 -42.69
CA ASP A 1106 -12.14 -21.29 -43.30
C ASP A 1106 -13.63 -21.34 -42.90
N ARG A 1107 -14.48 -21.98 -43.72
CA ARG A 1107 -15.95 -21.99 -43.64
C ARG A 1107 -16.53 -22.75 -42.43
N CYS A 1108 -15.72 -23.16 -41.45
CA CYS A 1108 -16.17 -23.79 -40.20
C CYS A 1108 -15.43 -23.28 -38.94
N ALA A 1109 -14.92 -22.04 -38.96
CA ALA A 1109 -14.24 -21.44 -37.82
C ALA A 1109 -15.14 -21.32 -36.56
N ARG A 1110 -14.77 -22.03 -35.49
CA ARG A 1110 -15.43 -21.90 -34.17
C ARG A 1110 -14.73 -20.82 -33.33
N TYR A 1111 -15.48 -19.80 -32.93
CA TYR A 1111 -15.02 -18.82 -31.94
C TYR A 1111 -14.60 -19.49 -30.61
N PRO A 1112 -13.69 -18.87 -29.83
CA PRO A 1112 -13.36 -19.33 -28.49
C PRO A 1112 -14.60 -19.48 -27.59
N LYS A 1113 -14.57 -20.47 -26.70
CA LYS A 1113 -15.64 -20.71 -25.72
C LYS A 1113 -15.55 -19.73 -24.54
N LEU A 1114 -16.69 -19.41 -23.97
CA LEU A 1114 -16.82 -18.64 -22.73
C LEU A 1114 -17.33 -19.53 -21.59
N TYR A 1115 -17.03 -19.14 -20.35
CA TYR A 1115 -17.64 -19.70 -19.15
C TYR A 1115 -18.50 -18.63 -18.47
N LEU A 1116 -19.77 -18.96 -18.24
CA LEU A 1116 -20.80 -18.08 -17.69
C LEU A 1116 -21.05 -18.40 -16.21
N ASP A 1117 -21.12 -17.37 -15.37
CA ASP A 1117 -21.57 -17.41 -13.96
C ASP A 1117 -22.64 -16.31 -13.79
N GLY A 1118 -23.83 -16.66 -13.27
CA GLY A 1118 -24.98 -15.76 -13.16
C GLY A 1118 -26.31 -16.42 -13.59
N PRO A 1119 -27.40 -15.65 -13.76
CA PRO A 1119 -27.44 -14.18 -13.67
C PRO A 1119 -27.23 -13.62 -12.25
N PHE A 1120 -26.89 -12.35 -12.18
CA PHE A 1120 -26.74 -11.54 -10.97
C PHE A 1120 -27.47 -10.20 -11.14
N GLY A 1121 -27.75 -9.55 -10.02
CA GLY A 1121 -28.62 -8.36 -9.94
C GLY A 1121 -30.06 -8.76 -9.63
N GLU A 1122 -30.69 -8.11 -8.66
CA GLU A 1122 -32.14 -8.19 -8.51
C GLU A 1122 -32.84 -7.49 -9.70
N GLY A 1123 -33.68 -8.24 -10.41
CA GLY A 1123 -34.43 -7.75 -11.56
C GLY A 1123 -35.63 -6.90 -11.15
N HIS A 1124 -35.34 -5.74 -10.57
CA HIS A 1124 -36.28 -4.69 -10.20
C HIS A 1124 -37.00 -4.13 -11.43
N GLN A 1125 -38.22 -4.64 -11.68
CA GLN A 1125 -39.10 -4.22 -12.78
C GLN A 1125 -40.31 -3.41 -12.27
N GLU A 1126 -40.10 -2.58 -11.25
CA GLU A 1126 -41.13 -1.72 -10.62
C GLU A 1126 -41.91 -0.86 -11.61
N TRP A 1127 -41.35 -0.55 -12.78
CA TRP A 1127 -42.05 0.16 -13.86
C TRP A 1127 -43.36 -0.53 -14.30
N HIS A 1128 -43.47 -1.86 -14.16
CA HIS A 1128 -44.73 -2.58 -14.44
C HIS A 1128 -45.82 -2.33 -13.38
N LYS A 1129 -45.48 -1.76 -12.21
CA LYS A 1129 -46.41 -1.38 -11.14
C LYS A 1129 -47.00 0.02 -11.33
N PHE A 1130 -46.60 0.77 -12.37
CA PHE A 1130 -47.04 2.14 -12.63
C PHE A 1130 -47.59 2.28 -14.05
N GLU A 1131 -48.73 2.96 -14.20
CA GLU A 1131 -49.36 3.20 -15.50
C GLU A 1131 -48.48 4.04 -16.44
N VAL A 1132 -47.72 4.98 -15.87
CA VAL A 1132 -46.71 5.79 -16.57
C VAL A 1132 -45.37 5.67 -15.85
N SER A 1133 -44.31 5.31 -16.58
CA SER A 1133 -42.95 5.15 -16.04
C SER A 1133 -41.93 6.05 -16.74
N VAL A 1134 -41.04 6.68 -15.97
CA VAL A 1134 -39.94 7.51 -16.49
C VAL A 1134 -38.59 6.86 -16.19
N LEU A 1135 -37.89 6.45 -17.24
CA LEU A 1135 -36.66 5.67 -17.19
C LEU A 1135 -35.43 6.56 -17.46
N VAL A 1136 -34.83 7.10 -16.40
CA VAL A 1136 -33.69 8.04 -16.52
C VAL A 1136 -32.36 7.29 -16.64
N GLY A 1137 -31.80 7.22 -17.85
CA GLY A 1137 -30.49 6.62 -18.11
C GLY A 1137 -29.35 7.63 -17.96
N GLY A 1138 -28.30 7.30 -17.20
CA GLY A 1138 -27.19 8.24 -16.93
C GLY A 1138 -25.80 7.68 -17.26
N GLY A 1139 -25.13 8.25 -18.27
CA GLY A 1139 -23.75 7.91 -18.60
C GLY A 1139 -23.51 6.42 -18.84
N ILE A 1140 -22.60 5.78 -18.08
CA ILE A 1140 -22.36 4.33 -18.19
C ILE A 1140 -23.52 3.47 -17.69
N GLY A 1141 -24.46 4.04 -16.93
CA GLY A 1141 -25.64 3.37 -16.42
C GLY A 1141 -26.75 3.18 -17.45
N VAL A 1142 -26.56 3.58 -18.71
CA VAL A 1142 -27.55 3.39 -19.77
C VAL A 1142 -27.59 1.95 -20.32
N THR A 1143 -26.51 1.17 -20.21
CA THR A 1143 -26.41 -0.19 -20.78
C THR A 1143 -27.55 -1.16 -20.40
N PRO A 1144 -28.07 -1.19 -19.14
CA PRO A 1144 -29.23 -2.02 -18.78
C PRO A 1144 -30.51 -1.68 -19.56
N PHE A 1145 -30.70 -0.41 -19.93
CA PHE A 1145 -31.95 0.06 -20.55
C PHE A 1145 -32.16 -0.53 -21.94
N ALA A 1146 -31.10 -0.92 -22.66
CA ALA A 1146 -31.21 -1.63 -23.93
C ALA A 1146 -31.94 -2.99 -23.81
N SER A 1147 -31.79 -3.68 -22.67
CA SER A 1147 -32.53 -4.92 -22.35
C SER A 1147 -33.97 -4.61 -21.91
N ILE A 1148 -34.13 -3.56 -21.09
CA ILE A 1148 -35.42 -3.15 -20.52
C ILE A 1148 -36.40 -2.65 -21.59
N LEU A 1149 -35.95 -1.81 -22.53
CA LEU A 1149 -36.79 -1.25 -23.60
C LEU A 1149 -37.28 -2.33 -24.57
N LYS A 1150 -36.42 -3.27 -24.95
CA LYS A 1150 -36.81 -4.45 -25.75
C LYS A 1150 -37.87 -5.31 -25.04
N ASP A 1151 -37.64 -5.64 -23.77
CA ASP A 1151 -38.56 -6.44 -22.95
C ASP A 1151 -39.92 -5.75 -22.76
N LEU A 1152 -39.92 -4.43 -22.59
CA LEU A 1152 -41.15 -3.61 -22.53
C LEU A 1152 -41.93 -3.68 -23.84
N VAL A 1153 -41.28 -3.47 -24.99
CA VAL A 1153 -41.96 -3.50 -26.29
C VAL A 1153 -42.44 -4.91 -26.63
N PHE A 1154 -41.65 -5.94 -26.39
CA PHE A 1154 -42.09 -7.34 -26.56
C PHE A 1154 -43.29 -7.70 -25.67
N LYS A 1155 -43.29 -7.27 -24.40
CA LYS A 1155 -44.46 -7.45 -23.52
C LYS A 1155 -45.69 -6.72 -24.07
N SER A 1156 -45.54 -5.52 -24.64
CA SER A 1156 -46.66 -4.78 -25.25
C SER A 1156 -47.17 -5.36 -26.57
N SER A 1157 -46.33 -6.04 -27.37
CA SER A 1157 -46.77 -6.68 -28.61
C SER A 1157 -47.41 -8.05 -28.40
N VAL A 1158 -47.07 -8.74 -27.30
CA VAL A 1158 -47.62 -10.07 -26.95
C VAL A 1158 -48.81 -9.98 -25.99
N SER A 1159 -48.92 -8.93 -25.17
CA SER A 1159 -49.99 -8.77 -24.16
C SER A 1159 -50.86 -7.54 -24.42
N CYS A 1160 -52.14 -7.73 -24.74
CA CYS A 1160 -53.06 -6.63 -25.02
C CYS A 1160 -53.51 -5.82 -23.77
N GLN A 1161 -53.16 -6.26 -22.56
CA GLN A 1161 -53.65 -5.67 -21.30
C GLN A 1161 -52.50 -5.40 -20.30
N VAL A 1162 -51.48 -4.66 -20.74
CA VAL A 1162 -50.36 -4.23 -19.88
C VAL A 1162 -50.78 -3.04 -19.01
N PHE A 1163 -50.52 -3.09 -17.69
CA PHE A 1163 -50.85 -2.00 -16.77
C PHE A 1163 -50.04 -0.72 -17.06
N CYS A 1164 -48.77 -0.85 -17.42
CA CYS A 1164 -47.93 0.26 -17.86
C CYS A 1164 -48.30 0.67 -19.30
N LYS A 1165 -49.09 1.73 -19.45
CA LYS A 1165 -49.57 2.26 -20.73
C LYS A 1165 -48.60 3.22 -21.42
N LYS A 1166 -47.60 3.76 -20.72
CA LYS A 1166 -46.66 4.73 -21.27
C LYS A 1166 -45.30 4.69 -20.59
N VAL A 1167 -44.26 4.62 -21.40
CA VAL A 1167 -42.86 4.71 -20.93
C VAL A 1167 -42.16 5.87 -21.66
N SER A 1168 -41.50 6.72 -20.89
CA SER A 1168 -40.61 7.77 -21.38
C SER A 1168 -39.20 7.49 -20.89
N ALA A 1169 -38.20 7.44 -21.79
CA ALA A 1169 -36.83 7.03 -21.45
C ALA A 1169 -35.78 8.14 -21.69
N PRO A 1170 -35.82 9.25 -20.92
CA PRO A 1170 -34.86 10.35 -21.10
C PRO A 1170 -33.43 9.92 -20.75
N SER A 1171 -32.58 9.83 -21.77
CA SER A 1171 -31.15 9.52 -21.64
C SER A 1171 -30.32 10.79 -21.41
N SER A 1172 -29.60 10.85 -20.28
CA SER A 1172 -28.69 11.95 -19.95
C SER A 1172 -27.22 11.54 -20.15
N HIS A 1173 -26.57 12.20 -21.11
CA HIS A 1173 -25.17 12.01 -21.45
C HIS A 1173 -24.45 13.36 -21.49
N ARG A 1174 -23.15 13.38 -21.16
CA ARG A 1174 -22.31 14.54 -21.41
C ARG A 1174 -22.04 14.59 -22.93
N LEU A 1175 -22.39 15.70 -23.58
CA LEU A 1175 -22.28 15.89 -25.04
C LEU A 1175 -20.84 15.77 -25.60
N VAL A 1176 -19.83 15.81 -24.73
CA VAL A 1176 -18.46 15.39 -25.02
C VAL A 1176 -18.40 13.88 -25.30
N ALA A 1177 -18.72 13.54 -26.55
CA ALA A 1177 -18.65 12.25 -27.23
C ALA A 1177 -19.58 11.10 -26.73
N PRO A 1178 -20.55 10.66 -27.55
CA PRO A 1178 -21.23 9.36 -27.43
C PRO A 1178 -20.33 8.12 -27.59
N SER A 1179 -19.00 8.27 -27.58
CA SER A 1179 -17.99 7.35 -28.13
C SER A 1179 -18.28 5.88 -27.88
N SER A 1180 -18.20 5.42 -26.64
CA SER A 1180 -18.38 4.00 -26.27
C SER A 1180 -19.84 3.54 -26.16
N LEU A 1181 -20.78 4.33 -26.71
CA LEU A 1181 -22.23 4.13 -26.67
C LEU A 1181 -22.91 4.38 -28.03
N SER A 1182 -22.19 4.52 -29.15
CA SER A 1182 -22.79 4.71 -30.49
C SER A 1182 -23.63 3.52 -30.99
N TRP A 1183 -23.57 2.39 -30.30
CA TRP A 1183 -24.44 1.23 -30.48
C TRP A 1183 -25.83 1.38 -29.83
N TYR A 1184 -26.01 2.36 -28.92
CA TYR A 1184 -27.28 2.54 -28.21
C TYR A 1184 -28.40 3.13 -29.10
N PRO A 1185 -28.14 4.14 -29.97
CA PRO A 1185 -29.12 4.62 -30.95
C PRO A 1185 -29.52 3.58 -32.02
N SER A 1186 -28.71 2.55 -32.22
CA SER A 1186 -28.99 1.41 -33.11
C SER A 1186 -29.56 0.19 -32.38
N VAL A 1187 -29.94 0.34 -31.11
CA VAL A 1187 -31.10 -0.37 -30.53
C VAL A 1187 -32.34 0.46 -30.94
N PRO A 1188 -33.42 -0.13 -31.47
CA PRO A 1188 -34.41 0.60 -32.30
C PRO A 1188 -35.34 1.55 -31.52
N PHE A 1189 -34.79 2.63 -30.95
CA PHE A 1189 -35.48 3.72 -30.27
C PHE A 1189 -34.72 5.04 -30.45
N SER A 1190 -35.33 6.01 -31.14
CA SER A 1190 -34.78 7.37 -31.24
C SER A 1190 -34.83 8.10 -29.87
N PRO A 1191 -33.89 9.00 -29.53
CA PRO A 1191 -33.67 9.49 -28.15
C PRO A 1191 -34.82 10.27 -27.48
N ALA A 1192 -35.94 10.50 -28.16
CA ALA A 1192 -37.08 11.28 -27.66
C ALA A 1192 -38.44 10.58 -27.87
N PHE A 1193 -38.48 9.25 -28.01
CA PHE A 1193 -39.76 8.55 -28.17
C PHE A 1193 -40.61 8.49 -26.89
N VAL A 1194 -41.83 9.02 -27.00
CA VAL A 1194 -42.97 8.64 -26.16
C VAL A 1194 -43.61 7.41 -26.78
N LEU A 1195 -43.57 6.27 -26.09
CA LEU A 1195 -44.43 5.15 -26.43
C LEU A 1195 -45.84 5.43 -25.89
N GLY A 1196 -46.76 5.77 -26.78
CA GLY A 1196 -48.20 5.78 -26.53
C GLY A 1196 -48.86 4.62 -27.26
N PHE A 1197 -49.45 3.68 -26.54
CA PHE A 1197 -50.25 2.62 -27.16
C PHE A 1197 -51.60 3.19 -27.64
N PRO A 1198 -52.07 2.86 -28.86
CA PRO A 1198 -53.33 3.39 -29.36
C PRO A 1198 -54.53 2.78 -28.65
N GLU A 1199 -55.45 3.62 -28.17
CA GLU A 1199 -56.78 3.17 -27.75
C GLU A 1199 -57.60 2.80 -29.00
N LEU A 1200 -57.70 1.50 -29.28
CA LEU A 1200 -58.58 0.97 -30.33
C LEU A 1200 -60.04 1.11 -29.89
N GLY A 1201 -60.67 2.22 -30.31
CA GLY A 1201 -62.05 2.57 -29.98
C GLY A 1201 -63.05 1.50 -30.41
N SER A 1202 -63.83 1.01 -29.45
CA SER A 1202 -64.77 -0.11 -29.61
C SER A 1202 -66.07 0.28 -30.32
N SER A 1203 -66.02 0.55 -31.63
CA SER A 1203 -67.24 0.76 -32.44
C SER A 1203 -67.11 0.46 -33.94
N LYS A 1204 -66.97 -0.83 -34.31
CA LYS A 1204 -67.59 -1.40 -35.52
C LYS A 1204 -67.48 -2.93 -35.54
N LEU A 1205 -68.61 -3.61 -35.38
CA LEU A 1205 -68.76 -5.04 -35.63
C LEU A 1205 -70.21 -5.42 -36.00
N VAL A 1206 -70.74 -4.67 -36.98
CA VAL A 1206 -71.69 -5.12 -38.01
C VAL A 1206 -71.20 -4.48 -39.31
#